data_AF-A0A0C2H571-F1
#
_entry.id   AF-A0A0C2H571-F1
#
_cell.length_a   1.000
_cell.length_b   1.000
_cell.length_c   1.000
_cell.angle_alpha   90.00
_cell.angle_beta   90.00
_cell.angle_gamma   90.00
#
_symmetry.space_group_name_H-M   'P 1'
#
loop_
_entity.id
_entity.type
_entity.pdbx_description
1 polymer ?
#
loop_
_entity_poly.entity_id
_entity_poly.type
_entity_poly.pdbx_seq_one_letter_code
_entity_poly.pdbx_strand_id
1 'polypeptide(L)'
;MIMHCEDLLILRRCAATYIAMSIHFNSLFASQGFFLIMPTLLRCYSQRQTNRVFCSVVEFLCRQFYTLHRKPFLLQMCGSIANIIDNNNNDFEINPMRVKAKCTSSSSGMSISGLSYFFQYWFALLKNMENMSDDNDQFDILGLVPYDKPLKALDLCYRDDPNTFCLLTDAIASCICVCAFAPESKRSHHMLLVMAALQPHLIRRIEEETALQNNSHAAVKHEVSQWTTLCVEMKALINSCDVLVRGPQRAFDLVNTVSERGKSFVADSPQFFDPPTTNEDENSRPYHVKEKKSVAVGWEAAEIEETHKENYRRPRDTLLCLAAQFIEMATPRLKELAKLSSSSEHTKIPEVMDHKCHVKLSEIALALLKIASYDLTTMSCPGLQKYFTTIMPVTDWSIESNRSALGIILKRLDKTIAKIAKKQSIRRRVNWAALASWIRGICDTLSVFPYMAHLNPLKVRPLECFTRIVIDRSCSPLYGLFQSTTQLCLRIIAGDPFHEEGTISTHSTTVLHPAPPPQVFCSAVLRMTTILMQALGQASFSLEMVSGAEGLGAAADRIEAVLCHLLIPLFLRTATNPKEASVIQGKDLSFCLSLMQNAISPPIGKHSAAPVSSSTNLATTFIRGGQHSMSIKREHRNSES
;
A
#
# COMPACT_ATOMS: atom_id res chain seq x y z
N MET A 1 -36.53 -15.36 13.71
CA MET A 1 -37.65 -14.43 13.46
C MET A 1 -37.40 -13.50 12.27
N ILE A 2 -36.30 -12.75 12.20
CA ILE A 2 -35.98 -11.89 11.05
C ILE A 2 -35.90 -12.65 9.71
N MET A 3 -35.65 -13.97 9.68
CA MET A 3 -35.68 -14.72 8.41
C MET A 3 -37.09 -15.04 7.88
N HIS A 4 -38.13 -14.86 8.71
CA HIS A 4 -39.55 -15.03 8.38
C HIS A 4 -40.24 -13.66 8.19
N CYS A 5 -39.68 -12.79 7.34
CA CYS A 5 -40.17 -11.42 7.08
C CYS A 5 -41.55 -11.32 6.39
N GLU A 6 -42.26 -12.41 6.20
CA GLU A 6 -43.53 -12.41 5.46
C GLU A 6 -44.69 -11.87 6.32
N ASP A 7 -44.58 -11.95 7.65
CA ASP A 7 -45.59 -11.44 8.57
C ASP A 7 -45.15 -10.12 9.24
N LEU A 8 -45.85 -9.04 8.90
CA LEU A 8 -45.64 -7.70 9.45
C LEU A 8 -45.85 -7.66 10.98
N LEU A 9 -46.76 -8.46 11.53
CA LEU A 9 -47.03 -8.45 12.98
C LEU A 9 -45.85 -9.00 13.78
N ILE A 10 -45.23 -10.08 13.27
CA ILE A 10 -44.03 -10.67 13.86
C ILE A 10 -42.87 -9.67 13.80
N LEU A 11 -42.69 -9.03 12.64
CA LEU A 11 -41.63 -8.06 12.43
C LEU A 11 -41.79 -6.82 13.34
N ARG A 12 -43.01 -6.30 13.47
CA ARG A 12 -43.35 -5.18 14.38
C ARG A 12 -43.07 -5.52 15.84
N ARG A 13 -43.51 -6.69 16.31
CA ARG A 13 -43.23 -7.17 17.67
C ARG A 13 -41.73 -7.34 17.91
N CYS A 14 -41.02 -7.95 16.97
CA CYS A 14 -39.57 -8.14 17.06
C CYS A 14 -38.83 -6.80 17.16
N ALA A 15 -39.19 -5.82 16.32
CA ALA A 15 -38.60 -4.49 16.35
C ALA A 15 -38.88 -3.78 17.69
N ALA A 16 -40.12 -3.83 18.19
CA ALA A 16 -40.49 -3.26 19.48
C ALA A 16 -39.72 -3.92 20.65
N THR A 17 -39.54 -5.26 20.62
CA THR A 17 -38.74 -5.97 21.61
C THR A 17 -37.28 -5.52 21.58
N TYR A 18 -36.67 -5.34 20.41
CA TYR A 18 -35.30 -4.85 20.34
C TYR A 18 -35.14 -3.43 20.90
N ILE A 19 -36.09 -2.53 20.61
CA ILE A 19 -36.10 -1.18 21.20
C ILE A 19 -36.22 -1.27 22.72
N ALA A 20 -37.19 -2.03 23.22
CA ALA A 20 -37.40 -2.20 24.66
C ALA A 20 -36.17 -2.79 25.36
N MET A 21 -35.52 -3.81 24.76
CA MET A 21 -34.28 -4.38 25.28
C MET A 21 -33.14 -3.36 25.32
N SER A 22 -33.02 -2.51 24.30
CA SER A 22 -31.97 -1.47 24.25
C SER A 22 -32.13 -0.41 25.33
N ILE A 23 -33.37 -0.16 25.79
CA ILE A 23 -33.66 0.75 26.90
C ILE A 23 -33.44 0.04 28.24
N HIS A 24 -34.00 -1.16 28.40
CA HIS A 24 -33.93 -1.93 29.64
C HIS A 24 -32.49 -2.31 30.02
N PHE A 25 -31.68 -2.75 29.04
CA PHE A 25 -30.28 -3.11 29.24
C PHE A 25 -29.34 -1.99 28.78
N ASN A 26 -29.59 -0.76 29.20
CA ASN A 26 -28.86 0.44 28.76
C ASN A 26 -27.33 0.28 28.81
N SER A 27 -26.77 -0.14 29.95
CA SER A 27 -25.30 -0.30 30.11
C SER A 27 -24.70 -1.33 29.15
N LEU A 28 -25.42 -2.44 28.89
CA LEU A 28 -24.98 -3.46 27.94
C LEU A 28 -25.01 -2.91 26.51
N PHE A 29 -26.09 -2.25 26.12
CA PHE A 29 -26.24 -1.68 24.78
C PHE A 29 -25.36 -0.46 24.52
N ALA A 30 -25.00 0.30 25.56
CA ALA A 30 -24.04 1.39 25.45
C ALA A 30 -22.61 0.89 25.15
N SER A 31 -22.28 -0.32 25.59
CA SER A 31 -20.95 -0.92 25.40
C SER A 31 -20.89 -1.88 24.21
N GLN A 32 -21.62 -3.01 24.26
CA GLN A 32 -21.46 -4.12 23.30
C GLN A 32 -22.76 -4.70 22.75
N GLY A 33 -23.92 -4.34 23.29
CA GLY A 33 -25.19 -5.00 22.98
C GLY A 33 -25.55 -4.98 21.49
N PHE A 34 -25.12 -3.96 20.74
CA PHE A 34 -25.40 -3.88 19.31
C PHE A 34 -24.56 -4.86 18.47
N PHE A 35 -23.40 -5.33 18.95
CA PHE A 35 -22.63 -6.36 18.23
C PHE A 35 -23.38 -7.69 18.12
N LEU A 36 -24.34 -7.96 19.01
CA LEU A 36 -25.15 -9.19 19.00
C LEU A 36 -26.26 -9.15 17.94
N ILE A 37 -26.71 -7.96 17.56
CA ILE A 37 -27.92 -7.77 16.74
C ILE A 37 -27.56 -7.23 15.34
N MET A 38 -26.67 -6.24 15.28
CA MET A 38 -26.39 -5.51 14.04
C MET A 38 -25.78 -6.36 12.91
N PRO A 39 -24.85 -7.30 13.15
CA PRO A 39 -24.32 -8.12 12.07
C PRO A 39 -25.40 -8.89 11.31
N THR A 40 -26.38 -9.45 12.04
CA THR A 40 -27.49 -10.19 11.45
C THR A 40 -28.47 -9.25 10.73
N LEU A 41 -28.84 -8.12 11.35
CA LEU A 41 -29.73 -7.14 10.73
C LEU A 41 -29.15 -6.60 9.42
N LEU A 42 -27.88 -6.19 9.40
CA LEU A 42 -27.22 -5.65 8.22
C LEU A 42 -27.06 -6.69 7.12
N ARG A 43 -26.76 -7.94 7.47
CA ARG A 43 -26.71 -9.04 6.50
C ARG A 43 -28.08 -9.27 5.86
N CYS A 44 -29.14 -9.37 6.66
CA CYS A 44 -30.50 -9.52 6.14
C CYS A 44 -30.94 -8.32 5.29
N TYR A 45 -30.60 -7.09 5.70
CA TYR A 45 -30.88 -5.87 4.93
C TYR A 45 -30.21 -5.90 3.56
N SER A 46 -28.94 -6.30 3.50
CA SER A 46 -28.20 -6.40 2.24
C SER A 46 -28.69 -7.54 1.32
N GLN A 47 -29.23 -8.63 1.87
CA GLN A 47 -29.67 -9.80 1.09
C GLN A 47 -31.15 -9.72 0.63
N ARG A 48 -32.02 -9.01 1.36
CA ARG A 48 -33.49 -9.01 1.14
C ARG A 48 -34.02 -7.68 0.60
N GLN A 49 -33.36 -7.16 -0.43
CA GLN A 49 -33.54 -5.81 -0.96
C GLN A 49 -34.91 -5.53 -1.62
N THR A 50 -35.60 -6.57 -2.08
CA THR A 50 -36.91 -6.41 -2.74
C THR A 50 -38.06 -6.19 -1.75
N ASN A 51 -37.85 -6.53 -0.47
CA ASN A 51 -38.88 -6.37 0.55
C ASN A 51 -38.80 -4.96 1.18
N ARG A 52 -39.53 -4.01 0.61
CA ARG A 52 -39.60 -2.62 1.10
C ARG A 52 -40.07 -2.53 2.55
N VAL A 53 -41.01 -3.37 2.97
CA VAL A 53 -41.54 -3.39 4.34
C VAL A 53 -40.43 -3.71 5.33
N PHE A 54 -39.65 -4.77 5.06
CA PHE A 54 -38.52 -5.14 5.90
C PHE A 54 -37.45 -4.04 5.97
N CYS A 55 -37.07 -3.46 4.83
CA CYS A 55 -36.12 -2.36 4.77
C CYS A 55 -36.57 -1.16 5.60
N SER A 56 -37.83 -0.73 5.47
CA SER A 56 -38.39 0.40 6.22
C SER A 56 -38.44 0.14 7.73
N VAL A 57 -38.73 -1.09 8.17
CA VAL A 57 -38.67 -1.43 9.60
C VAL A 57 -37.24 -1.39 10.15
N VAL A 58 -36.25 -1.90 9.40
CA VAL A 58 -34.83 -1.85 9.81
C VAL A 58 -34.32 -0.41 9.85
N GLU A 59 -34.70 0.42 8.88
CA GLU A 59 -34.36 1.85 8.84
C GLU A 59 -34.96 2.59 10.04
N PHE A 60 -36.24 2.36 10.34
CA PHE A 60 -36.90 2.91 11.52
C PHE A 60 -36.20 2.47 12.81
N LEU A 61 -35.90 1.17 12.94
CA LEU A 61 -35.22 0.61 14.10
C LEU A 61 -33.85 1.27 14.33
N CYS A 62 -33.07 1.48 13.28
CA CYS A 62 -31.76 2.14 13.37
C CYS A 62 -31.89 3.62 13.78
N ARG A 63 -32.90 4.35 13.30
CA ARG A 63 -33.18 5.73 13.76
C ARG A 63 -33.51 5.79 15.25
N GLN A 64 -34.33 4.85 15.73
CA GLN A 64 -34.68 4.76 17.15
C GLN A 64 -33.46 4.40 18.01
N PHE A 65 -32.62 3.46 17.57
CA PHE A 65 -31.37 3.14 18.26
C PHE A 65 -30.41 4.34 18.32
N TYR A 66 -30.28 5.11 17.24
CA TYR A 66 -29.47 6.32 17.26
C TYR A 66 -30.07 7.41 18.17
N THR A 67 -31.39 7.56 18.20
CA THR A 67 -32.07 8.51 19.12
C THR A 67 -31.81 8.16 20.58
N LEU A 68 -31.82 6.86 20.92
CA LEU A 68 -31.59 6.37 22.29
C LEU A 68 -30.11 6.42 22.72
N HIS A 69 -29.22 5.92 21.85
CA HIS A 69 -27.82 5.59 22.19
C HIS A 69 -26.77 6.42 21.44
N ARG A 70 -27.14 7.27 20.48
CA ARG A 70 -26.27 8.25 19.81
C ARG A 70 -24.98 7.64 19.23
N LYS A 71 -23.83 8.28 19.48
CA LYS A 71 -22.49 7.88 18.99
C LYS A 71 -22.10 6.46 19.40
N PRO A 72 -22.35 5.99 20.64
CA PRO A 72 -22.16 4.59 21.01
C PRO A 72 -22.78 3.57 20.05
N PHE A 73 -24.04 3.76 19.66
CA PHE A 73 -24.72 2.90 18.68
C PHE A 73 -24.01 2.91 17.32
N LEU A 74 -23.70 4.12 16.80
CA LEU A 74 -23.05 4.29 15.50
C LEU A 74 -21.69 3.60 15.46
N LEU A 75 -20.87 3.78 16.51
CA LEU A 75 -19.57 3.13 16.61
C LEU A 75 -19.71 1.61 16.66
N GLN A 76 -20.62 1.06 17.46
CA GLN A 76 -20.85 -0.39 17.50
C GLN A 76 -21.34 -0.94 16.15
N MET A 77 -22.18 -0.19 15.42
CA MET A 77 -22.60 -0.54 14.05
C MET A 77 -21.40 -0.57 13.09
N CYS A 78 -20.59 0.48 13.03
CA CYS A 78 -19.37 0.52 12.21
C CYS A 78 -18.45 -0.66 12.56
N GLY A 79 -18.31 -0.94 13.86
CA GLY A 79 -17.54 -2.05 14.38
C GLY A 79 -18.03 -3.43 13.93
N SER A 80 -19.34 -3.61 13.94
CA SER A 80 -20.01 -4.83 13.51
C SER A 80 -19.75 -5.08 12.02
N ILE A 81 -19.79 -4.02 11.22
CA ILE A 81 -19.48 -4.08 9.78
C ILE A 81 -18.05 -4.49 9.55
N ALA A 82 -17.10 -3.89 10.27
CA ALA A 82 -15.69 -4.24 10.14
C ALA A 82 -15.40 -5.74 10.37
N ASN A 83 -16.16 -6.38 11.26
CA ASN A 83 -16.06 -7.83 11.51
C ASN A 83 -16.67 -8.70 10.40
N ILE A 84 -17.57 -8.14 9.57
CA ILE A 84 -18.21 -8.83 8.44
C ILE A 84 -17.34 -8.74 7.18
N ILE A 85 -16.45 -7.75 7.09
CA ILE A 85 -15.50 -7.56 5.98
C ILE A 85 -14.48 -8.72 6.00
N ASP A 86 -14.46 -9.54 4.94
CA ASP A 86 -13.47 -10.61 4.82
C ASP A 86 -12.19 -10.11 4.11
N ASN A 87 -11.16 -9.76 4.88
CA ASN A 87 -9.88 -9.32 4.32
C ASN A 87 -8.99 -10.48 3.82
N ASN A 88 -9.45 -11.73 3.83
CA ASN A 88 -8.62 -12.87 3.44
C ASN A 88 -8.53 -12.99 1.91
N ASN A 89 -7.31 -12.98 1.37
CA ASN A 89 -7.00 -13.16 -0.06
C ASN A 89 -7.09 -14.63 -0.52
N ASN A 90 -7.42 -15.56 0.38
CA ASN A 90 -7.52 -16.98 0.06
C ASN A 90 -8.86 -17.29 -0.62
N ASP A 91 -8.83 -17.49 -1.94
CA ASP A 91 -9.99 -17.87 -2.75
C ASP A 91 -10.60 -19.24 -2.37
N PHE A 92 -9.91 -20.05 -1.56
CA PHE A 92 -10.31 -21.41 -1.18
C PHE A 92 -11.23 -21.49 0.05
N GLU A 93 -11.27 -20.46 0.91
CA GLU A 93 -12.17 -20.41 2.07
C GLU A 93 -13.31 -19.43 1.80
N ILE A 94 -14.33 -19.87 1.07
CA ILE A 94 -15.59 -19.13 0.97
C ILE A 94 -16.31 -19.29 2.31
N ASN A 95 -16.17 -18.32 3.21
CA ASN A 95 -17.01 -18.26 4.39
C ASN A 95 -18.34 -17.56 4.04
N PRO A 96 -19.49 -18.28 3.98
CA PRO A 96 -20.78 -17.66 3.67
C PRO A 96 -21.24 -16.64 4.73
N MET A 97 -20.57 -16.57 5.90
CA MET A 97 -20.83 -15.57 6.94
C MET A 97 -20.11 -14.24 6.73
N ARG A 98 -19.08 -14.18 5.86
CA ARG A 98 -18.29 -12.96 5.60
C ARG A 98 -18.45 -12.48 4.16
N VAL A 99 -18.40 -11.16 3.95
CA VAL A 99 -18.49 -10.57 2.61
C VAL A 99 -17.08 -10.31 2.10
N LYS A 100 -16.70 -10.97 0.99
CA LYS A 100 -15.33 -10.97 0.44
C LYS A 100 -14.82 -9.56 0.15
N ALA A 101 -13.75 -9.12 0.81
CA ALA A 101 -13.17 -7.80 0.66
C ALA A 101 -12.23 -7.73 -0.54
N LYS A 102 -12.76 -7.55 -1.75
CA LYS A 102 -11.92 -7.12 -2.86
C LYS A 102 -11.88 -5.59 -2.88
N CYS A 103 -10.84 -5.02 -2.25
CA CYS A 103 -10.48 -3.61 -2.37
C CYS A 103 -10.26 -3.30 -3.86
N THR A 104 -11.22 -2.65 -4.49
CA THR A 104 -11.19 -2.25 -5.90
C THR A 104 -10.16 -1.14 -6.09
N SER A 105 -8.91 -1.56 -6.28
CA SER A 105 -7.87 -0.80 -6.96
C SER A 105 -7.48 -1.56 -8.24
N SER A 106 -8.41 -1.62 -9.18
CA SER A 106 -8.11 -2.06 -10.54
C SER A 106 -8.59 -0.98 -11.50
N SER A 107 -7.63 -0.22 -12.00
CA SER A 107 -7.73 0.82 -13.03
C SER A 107 -8.12 0.30 -14.42
N SER A 108 -8.75 -0.87 -14.51
CA SER A 108 -9.29 -1.40 -15.76
C SER A 108 -10.42 -2.39 -15.44
N GLY A 109 -11.60 -2.15 -16.02
CA GLY A 109 -12.70 -3.11 -16.04
C GLY A 109 -13.67 -3.03 -14.86
N MET A 110 -14.90 -2.66 -15.19
CA MET A 110 -16.11 -2.76 -14.37
C MET A 110 -16.26 -4.17 -13.80
N SER A 111 -15.86 -4.37 -12.54
CA SER A 111 -16.25 -5.54 -11.75
C SER A 111 -16.59 -5.02 -10.35
N ILE A 112 -17.85 -4.61 -10.17
CA ILE A 112 -18.38 -4.19 -8.88
C ILE A 112 -18.44 -5.46 -8.02
N SER A 113 -17.47 -5.63 -7.13
CA SER A 113 -17.43 -6.75 -6.20
C SER A 113 -18.63 -6.70 -5.24
N GLY A 114 -19.09 -7.86 -4.75
CA GLY A 114 -20.21 -7.96 -3.79
C GLY A 114 -20.06 -7.08 -2.54
N LEU A 115 -18.83 -6.71 -2.17
CA LEU A 115 -18.53 -5.77 -1.09
C LEU A 115 -19.00 -4.33 -1.40
N SER A 116 -18.79 -3.85 -2.63
CA SER A 116 -19.23 -2.51 -3.03
C SER A 116 -20.75 -2.37 -2.98
N TYR A 117 -21.48 -3.46 -3.25
CA TYR A 117 -22.93 -3.50 -3.09
C TYR A 117 -23.33 -3.45 -1.61
N PHE A 118 -22.74 -4.28 -0.75
CA PHE A 118 -23.02 -4.26 0.69
C PHE A 118 -22.84 -2.85 1.29
N PHE A 119 -21.72 -2.17 0.97
CA PHE A 119 -21.46 -0.81 1.45
C PHE A 119 -22.41 0.23 0.85
N GLN A 120 -22.87 0.05 -0.39
CA GLN A 120 -23.88 0.91 -0.98
C GLN A 120 -25.21 0.82 -0.21
N TYR A 121 -25.63 -0.36 0.23
CA TYR A 121 -26.84 -0.51 1.05
C TYR A 121 -26.67 0.05 2.45
N TRP A 122 -25.53 -0.20 3.08
CA TRP A 122 -25.25 0.41 4.37
C TRP A 122 -25.21 1.95 4.27
N PHE A 123 -24.62 2.49 3.21
CA PHE A 123 -24.67 3.93 2.93
C PHE A 123 -26.10 4.44 2.74
N ALA A 124 -26.95 3.70 2.03
CA ALA A 124 -28.37 4.03 1.89
C ALA A 124 -29.11 4.03 3.24
N LEU A 125 -28.84 3.05 4.11
CA LEU A 125 -29.35 3.00 5.48
C LEU A 125 -28.92 4.23 6.29
N LEU A 126 -27.65 4.61 6.22
CA LEU A 126 -27.14 5.81 6.90
C LEU A 126 -27.77 7.09 6.35
N LYS A 127 -27.98 7.18 5.03
CA LYS A 127 -28.68 8.31 4.41
C LYS A 127 -30.13 8.40 4.91
N ASN A 128 -30.82 7.27 5.07
CA ASN A 128 -32.17 7.25 5.62
C ASN A 128 -32.21 7.61 7.12
N MET A 129 -31.11 7.45 7.84
CA MET A 129 -30.99 7.96 9.22
C MET A 129 -30.79 9.47 9.30
N GLU A 130 -30.27 10.12 8.27
CA GLU A 130 -30.08 11.59 8.25
C GLU A 130 -31.43 12.32 8.13
N ASN A 131 -32.43 11.67 7.51
CA ASN A 131 -33.79 12.15 7.40
C ASN A 131 -34.60 11.90 8.70
N MET A 132 -34.18 12.48 9.83
CA MET A 132 -34.90 12.39 11.12
C MET A 132 -36.22 13.17 11.17
N SER A 133 -36.52 13.99 10.16
CA SER A 133 -37.76 14.76 10.06
C SER A 133 -39.00 13.90 9.73
N ASP A 134 -38.80 12.71 9.17
CA ASP A 134 -39.84 11.73 8.82
C ASP A 134 -39.92 10.61 9.89
N ASP A 135 -40.00 11.00 11.15
CA ASP A 135 -40.21 10.08 12.29
C ASP A 135 -41.65 9.53 12.36
N ASN A 136 -42.33 9.45 11.21
CA ASN A 136 -43.67 8.91 11.10
C ASN A 136 -43.57 7.38 11.22
N ASP A 137 -44.03 6.84 12.36
CA ASP A 137 -44.06 5.41 12.64
C ASP A 137 -45.15 4.73 11.79
N GLN A 138 -44.83 4.48 10.52
CA GLN A 138 -45.74 3.91 9.53
C GLN A 138 -46.34 2.56 9.96
N PHE A 139 -45.66 1.83 10.84
CA PHE A 139 -46.03 0.49 11.28
C PHE A 139 -46.46 0.42 12.76
N ASP A 140 -46.58 1.57 13.44
CA ASP A 140 -46.96 1.70 14.86
C ASP A 140 -46.07 0.83 15.79
N ILE A 141 -44.78 0.67 15.47
CA ILE A 141 -43.82 -0.11 16.26
C ILE A 141 -43.69 0.46 17.68
N LEU A 142 -43.63 1.79 17.82
CA LEU A 142 -43.55 2.48 19.10
C LEU A 142 -44.79 2.21 19.94
N GLY A 143 -45.97 2.04 19.33
CA GLY A 143 -47.22 1.61 19.99
C GLY A 143 -47.03 0.42 20.94
N LEU A 144 -46.14 -0.52 20.60
CA LEU A 144 -45.88 -1.75 21.35
C LEU A 144 -44.76 -1.61 22.41
N VAL A 145 -44.06 -0.48 22.45
CA VAL A 145 -42.93 -0.26 23.35
C VAL A 145 -43.44 0.30 24.69
N PRO A 146 -43.14 -0.33 25.85
CA PRO A 146 -43.68 0.05 27.15
C PRO A 146 -42.90 1.22 27.80
N TYR A 147 -42.68 2.30 27.05
CA TYR A 147 -41.94 3.50 27.50
C TYR A 147 -42.58 4.78 26.95
N ASP A 148 -42.30 5.91 27.61
CA ASP A 148 -42.83 7.23 27.24
C ASP A 148 -42.29 7.71 25.89
N LYS A 149 -43.17 8.31 25.09
CA LYS A 149 -42.90 8.78 23.71
C LYS A 149 -42.96 10.31 23.65
N PRO A 150 -42.18 10.98 22.77
CA PRO A 150 -41.14 10.40 21.91
C PRO A 150 -39.95 9.89 22.72
N LEU A 151 -39.28 8.85 22.20
CA LEU A 151 -38.07 8.31 22.81
C LEU A 151 -36.98 9.40 22.84
N LYS A 152 -36.23 9.46 23.93
CA LYS A 152 -35.15 10.43 24.14
C LYS A 152 -33.84 9.72 24.42
N ALA A 153 -32.74 10.43 24.20
CA ALA A 153 -31.41 9.92 24.53
C ALA A 153 -31.34 9.48 26.00
N LEU A 154 -30.80 8.28 26.22
CA LEU A 154 -30.74 7.67 27.54
C LEU A 154 -29.60 8.24 28.38
N ASP A 155 -28.53 8.67 27.73
CA ASP A 155 -27.38 9.28 28.37
C ASP A 155 -27.61 10.79 28.56
N LEU A 156 -27.37 11.26 29.79
CA LEU A 156 -27.49 12.66 30.20
C LEU A 156 -26.66 13.60 29.34
N CYS A 157 -25.53 13.12 28.80
CA CYS A 157 -24.61 13.92 28.00
C CYS A 157 -25.22 14.44 26.69
N TYR A 158 -26.35 13.87 26.25
CA TYR A 158 -27.02 14.22 24.99
C TYR A 158 -28.39 14.89 25.20
N ARG A 159 -28.68 15.40 26.41
CA ARG A 159 -29.98 16.02 26.73
C ARG A 159 -30.24 17.30 25.94
N ASP A 160 -29.19 18.08 25.69
CA ASP A 160 -29.26 19.38 25.02
C ASP A 160 -28.81 19.31 23.55
N ASP A 161 -28.36 18.13 23.09
CA ASP A 161 -27.92 17.93 21.71
C ASP A 161 -29.13 17.75 20.77
N PRO A 162 -29.19 18.49 19.64
CA PRO A 162 -30.26 18.33 18.68
C PRO A 162 -30.30 16.88 18.14
N ASN A 163 -31.51 16.35 17.91
CA ASN A 163 -31.68 15.02 17.29
C ASN A 163 -31.45 15.08 15.77
N THR A 164 -30.26 15.53 15.38
CA THR A 164 -29.83 15.65 13.99
C THR A 164 -28.64 14.72 13.79
N PHE A 165 -28.80 13.71 12.95
CA PHE A 165 -27.69 12.86 12.51
C PHE A 165 -27.09 13.46 11.24
N CYS A 166 -25.82 13.81 11.26
CA CYS A 166 -25.08 14.23 10.08
C CYS A 166 -24.04 13.16 9.75
N LEU A 167 -24.16 12.51 8.59
CA LEU A 167 -23.28 11.41 8.21
C LEU A 167 -21.80 11.82 8.23
N LEU A 168 -21.52 13.06 7.78
CA LEU A 168 -20.18 13.61 7.70
C LEU A 168 -19.55 13.80 9.10
N THR A 169 -20.23 14.50 10.00
CA THR A 169 -19.66 14.86 11.32
C THR A 169 -19.86 13.79 12.37
N ASP A 170 -20.94 13.01 12.31
CA ASP A 170 -21.20 11.99 13.32
C ASP A 170 -20.53 10.66 13.00
N ALA A 171 -20.50 10.21 11.74
CA ALA A 171 -19.88 8.93 11.42
C ALA A 171 -18.36 9.06 11.20
N ILE A 172 -17.92 9.94 10.31
CA ILE A 172 -16.49 10.07 10.00
C ILE A 172 -15.72 10.63 11.20
N ALA A 173 -16.16 11.74 11.80
CA ALA A 173 -15.42 12.30 12.94
C ALA A 173 -15.38 11.34 14.13
N SER A 174 -16.46 10.60 14.42
CA SER A 174 -16.44 9.59 15.51
C SER A 174 -15.45 8.45 15.21
N CYS A 175 -15.39 7.96 13.96
CA CYS A 175 -14.38 6.99 13.56
C CYS A 175 -12.95 7.55 13.71
N ILE A 176 -12.74 8.81 13.34
CA ILE A 176 -11.46 9.51 13.50
C ILE A 176 -11.08 9.65 14.97
N CYS A 177 -12.01 10.00 15.87
CA CYS A 177 -11.76 10.08 17.31
C CYS A 177 -11.27 8.73 17.87
N VAL A 178 -11.86 7.61 17.43
CA VAL A 178 -11.41 6.27 17.83
C VAL A 178 -10.00 5.98 17.31
N CYS A 179 -9.70 6.35 16.06
CA CYS A 179 -8.37 6.21 15.49
C CYS A 179 -7.34 7.08 16.20
N ALA A 180 -7.69 8.32 16.58
CA ALA A 180 -6.82 9.24 17.29
C ALA A 180 -6.51 8.78 18.71
N PHE A 181 -7.48 8.16 19.40
CA PHE A 181 -7.30 7.67 20.76
C PHE A 181 -6.35 6.47 20.85
N ALA A 182 -6.53 5.48 19.98
CA ALA A 182 -5.72 4.26 19.99
C ALA A 182 -5.36 3.77 18.57
N PRO A 183 -4.43 4.45 17.86
CA PRO A 183 -4.14 4.21 16.44
C PRO A 183 -3.72 2.77 16.10
N GLU A 184 -3.02 2.09 17.01
CA GLU A 184 -2.53 0.71 16.82
C GLU A 184 -3.52 -0.39 17.25
N SER A 185 -4.66 -0.01 17.82
CA SER A 185 -5.67 -0.99 18.25
C SER A 185 -6.34 -1.67 17.04
N LYS A 186 -6.75 -2.94 17.21
CA LYS A 186 -7.62 -3.64 16.25
C LYS A 186 -8.88 -2.84 15.94
N ARG A 187 -9.41 -2.16 16.96
CA ARG A 187 -10.59 -1.30 16.86
C ARG A 187 -10.36 -0.09 15.94
N SER A 188 -9.23 0.59 16.07
CA SER A 188 -8.84 1.68 15.16
C SER A 188 -8.71 1.20 13.72
N HIS A 189 -8.05 0.05 13.51
CA HIS A 189 -7.95 -0.53 12.16
C HIS A 189 -9.32 -0.83 11.55
N HIS A 190 -10.25 -1.39 12.33
CA HIS A 190 -11.64 -1.59 11.91
C HIS A 190 -12.32 -0.28 11.51
N MET A 191 -12.10 0.81 12.25
CA MET A 191 -12.66 2.13 11.89
C MET A 191 -12.02 2.69 10.61
N LEU A 192 -10.71 2.51 10.41
CA LEU A 192 -10.03 2.87 9.15
C LEU A 192 -10.63 2.14 7.95
N LEU A 193 -10.92 0.83 8.07
CA LEU A 193 -11.54 0.04 7.01
C LEU A 193 -12.94 0.54 6.67
N VAL A 194 -13.75 0.82 7.70
CA VAL A 194 -15.12 1.35 7.52
C VAL A 194 -15.07 2.71 6.84
N MET A 195 -14.16 3.60 7.24
CA MET A 195 -13.97 4.90 6.58
C MET A 195 -13.53 4.73 5.12
N ALA A 196 -12.61 3.82 4.81
CA ALA A 196 -12.14 3.58 3.45
C ALA A 196 -13.26 3.09 2.53
N ALA A 197 -14.21 2.32 3.09
CA ALA A 197 -15.38 1.87 2.35
C ALA A 197 -16.47 2.95 2.26
N LEU A 198 -16.67 3.77 3.29
CA LEU A 198 -17.72 4.81 3.33
C LEU A 198 -17.39 6.02 2.45
N GLN A 199 -16.12 6.45 2.47
CA GLN A 199 -15.67 7.70 1.87
C GLN A 199 -16.03 7.86 0.38
N PRO A 200 -15.88 6.84 -0.49
CA PRO A 200 -16.19 6.99 -1.91
C PRO A 200 -17.68 7.22 -2.18
N HIS A 201 -18.55 6.60 -1.39
CA HIS A 201 -20.00 6.77 -1.51
C HIS A 201 -20.43 8.15 -1.04
N LEU A 202 -19.82 8.65 0.04
CA LEU A 202 -20.08 10.01 0.52
C LEU A 202 -19.66 11.07 -0.51
N ILE A 203 -18.46 10.95 -1.09
CA ILE A 203 -17.97 11.90 -2.09
C ILE A 203 -18.87 11.93 -3.33
N ARG A 204 -19.26 10.76 -3.86
CA ARG A 204 -20.16 10.69 -5.02
C ARG A 204 -21.53 11.31 -4.73
N ARG A 205 -22.07 11.09 -3.53
CA ARG A 205 -23.34 11.72 -3.13
C ARG A 205 -23.26 13.25 -3.15
N ILE A 206 -22.19 13.82 -2.60
CA ILE A 206 -22.00 15.28 -2.57
C ILE A 206 -21.99 15.83 -4.01
N GLU A 207 -21.30 15.14 -4.92
CA GLU A 207 -21.27 15.49 -6.35
C GLU A 207 -22.63 15.35 -7.03
N GLU A 208 -23.35 14.25 -6.79
CA GLU A 208 -24.69 14.01 -7.33
C GLU A 208 -25.72 15.05 -6.84
N GLU A 209 -25.68 15.44 -5.57
CA GLU A 209 -26.58 16.45 -5.00
C GLU A 209 -26.39 17.83 -5.66
N THR A 210 -25.14 18.24 -5.93
CA THR A 210 -24.85 19.48 -6.66
C THR A 210 -25.29 19.40 -8.12
N ALA A 211 -25.05 18.26 -8.78
CA ALA A 211 -25.45 18.05 -10.16
C ALA A 211 -26.99 18.09 -10.33
N LEU A 212 -27.74 17.48 -9.40
CA LEU A 212 -29.21 17.53 -9.36
C LEU A 212 -29.75 18.95 -9.18
N GLN A 213 -29.00 19.81 -8.48
CA GLN A 213 -29.34 21.23 -8.30
C GLN A 213 -28.84 22.12 -9.46
N ASN A 214 -28.57 21.53 -10.63
CA ASN A 214 -28.08 22.20 -11.84
C ASN A 214 -26.85 23.09 -11.60
N ASN A 215 -25.96 22.70 -10.69
CA ASN A 215 -24.77 23.46 -10.33
C ASN A 215 -25.07 24.92 -9.92
N SER A 216 -26.19 25.16 -9.23
CA SER A 216 -26.50 26.50 -8.73
C SER A 216 -25.39 27.04 -7.81
N HIS A 217 -25.20 28.37 -7.75
CA HIS A 217 -24.18 28.98 -6.89
C HIS A 217 -24.31 28.59 -5.42
N ALA A 218 -25.54 28.43 -4.92
CA ALA A 218 -25.81 27.98 -3.55
C ALA A 218 -25.38 26.52 -3.34
N ALA A 219 -25.67 25.63 -4.29
CA ALA A 219 -25.27 24.23 -4.26
C ALA A 219 -23.75 24.07 -4.26
N VAL A 220 -23.06 24.79 -5.16
CA VAL A 220 -21.59 24.78 -5.26
C VAL A 220 -20.96 25.29 -3.96
N LYS A 221 -21.50 26.37 -3.37
CA LYS A 221 -21.01 26.90 -2.08
C LYS A 221 -21.21 25.90 -0.94
N HIS A 222 -22.34 25.20 -0.92
CA HIS A 222 -22.63 24.16 0.07
C HIS A 222 -21.68 22.96 -0.08
N GLU A 223 -21.46 22.47 -1.31
CA GLU A 223 -20.49 21.41 -1.60
C GLU A 223 -19.07 21.80 -1.18
N VAL A 224 -18.62 23.03 -1.46
CA VAL A 224 -17.31 23.52 -1.01
C VAL A 224 -17.20 23.51 0.53
N SER A 225 -18.27 23.84 1.25
CA SER A 225 -18.30 23.75 2.71
C SER A 225 -18.15 22.30 3.20
N GLN A 226 -18.85 21.35 2.58
CA GLN A 226 -18.74 19.93 2.93
C GLN A 226 -17.34 19.38 2.64
N TRP A 227 -16.75 19.74 1.49
CA TRP A 227 -15.36 19.41 1.17
C TRP A 227 -14.37 20.03 2.16
N THR A 228 -14.62 21.26 2.62
CA THR A 228 -13.77 21.91 3.62
C THR A 228 -13.76 21.11 4.91
N THR A 229 -14.92 20.68 5.39
CA THR A 229 -15.04 19.81 6.58
C THR A 229 -14.34 18.47 6.35
N LEU A 230 -14.56 17.79 5.21
CA LEU A 230 -13.88 16.54 4.86
C LEU A 230 -12.35 16.67 4.87
N CYS A 231 -11.82 17.74 4.29
CA CYS A 231 -10.38 18.02 4.30
C CYS A 231 -9.86 18.25 5.73
N VAL A 232 -10.59 18.96 6.59
CA VAL A 232 -10.20 19.18 7.99
C VAL A 232 -10.18 17.86 8.77
N GLU A 233 -11.24 17.06 8.66
CA GLU A 233 -11.33 15.75 9.30
C GLU A 233 -10.21 14.81 8.84
N MET A 234 -9.96 14.73 7.54
CA MET A 234 -8.90 13.86 7.00
C MET A 234 -7.50 14.30 7.45
N LYS A 235 -7.24 15.62 7.51
CA LYS A 235 -6.00 16.17 8.06
C LYS A 235 -5.87 15.87 9.56
N ALA A 236 -6.96 15.98 10.32
CA ALA A 236 -6.97 15.63 11.74
C ALA A 236 -6.61 14.15 11.94
N LEU A 237 -7.22 13.24 11.19
CA LEU A 237 -6.91 11.81 11.23
C LEU A 237 -5.42 11.51 11.01
N ILE A 238 -4.84 12.06 9.94
CA ILE A 238 -3.44 11.82 9.59
C ILE A 238 -2.52 12.36 10.67
N ASN A 239 -2.77 13.58 11.15
CA ASN A 239 -1.94 14.22 12.17
C ASN A 239 -2.06 13.53 13.54
N SER A 240 -3.21 12.95 13.88
CA SER A 240 -3.40 12.21 15.14
C SER A 240 -2.75 10.82 15.15
N CYS A 241 -2.34 10.28 13.99
CA CYS A 241 -1.73 8.95 13.89
C CYS A 241 -0.21 8.93 14.17
N ASP A 242 0.28 9.70 15.14
CA ASP A 242 1.71 9.79 15.47
C ASP A 242 2.35 8.45 15.83
N VAL A 243 1.60 7.59 16.51
CA VAL A 243 2.04 6.26 16.93
C VAL A 243 2.42 5.39 15.72
N LEU A 244 1.70 5.53 14.60
CA LEU A 244 1.91 4.74 13.39
C LEU A 244 3.23 5.05 12.67
N VAL A 245 3.83 6.22 12.93
CA VAL A 245 5.14 6.59 12.39
C VAL A 245 6.28 5.87 13.10
N ARG A 246 6.07 5.40 14.34
CA ARG A 246 7.12 4.73 15.09
C ARG A 246 7.57 3.49 14.33
N GLY A 247 8.88 3.35 14.19
CA GLY A 247 9.49 2.17 13.60
C GLY A 247 9.10 0.91 14.39
N PRO A 248 9.30 -0.28 13.82
CA PRO A 248 9.13 -1.54 14.56
C PRO A 248 9.81 -1.40 15.91
N GLN A 249 9.06 -1.56 17.01
CA GLN A 249 9.64 -1.55 18.36
C GLN A 249 10.78 -2.58 18.39
N ARG A 250 11.78 -2.36 19.25
CA ARG A 250 12.93 -3.27 19.48
C ARG A 250 12.54 -4.73 19.80
N ALA A 251 11.25 -5.04 19.92
CA ALA A 251 10.69 -6.38 19.95
C ALA A 251 11.06 -7.26 18.74
N PHE A 252 11.33 -6.69 17.56
CA PHE A 252 11.80 -7.49 16.42
C PHE A 252 13.27 -7.94 16.55
N ASP A 253 14.09 -7.21 17.30
CA ASP A 253 15.52 -7.52 17.47
C ASP A 253 15.80 -8.34 18.75
N LEU A 254 14.87 -8.37 19.72
CA LEU A 254 15.12 -9.01 21.02
C LEU A 254 15.01 -10.54 21.02
N VAL A 255 14.45 -11.16 19.98
CA VAL A 255 14.29 -12.63 19.94
C VAL A 255 15.54 -13.36 19.44
N ASN A 256 16.55 -12.66 18.92
CA ASN A 256 17.83 -13.29 18.56
C ASN A 256 18.89 -13.23 19.66
N THR A 257 18.64 -12.55 20.78
CA THR A 257 19.59 -12.49 21.89
C THR A 257 18.87 -12.37 23.23
N VAL A 258 18.93 -13.47 23.99
CA VAL A 258 18.88 -13.54 25.47
C VAL A 258 17.50 -13.63 26.14
N SER A 259 17.22 -14.86 26.56
CA SER A 259 16.62 -15.33 27.82
C SER A 259 16.38 -14.29 28.94
N GLU A 260 15.20 -14.40 29.57
CA GLU A 260 14.86 -13.94 30.94
C GLU A 260 15.33 -12.56 31.43
N ARG A 261 14.39 -11.62 31.57
CA ARG A 261 13.93 -11.11 32.89
C ARG A 261 12.91 -10.00 32.71
N GLY A 262 11.85 -10.09 33.50
CA GLY A 262 10.69 -9.21 33.42
C GLY A 262 10.95 -7.75 33.74
N LYS A 263 10.05 -6.92 33.20
CA LYS A 263 9.39 -5.75 33.80
C LYS A 263 8.54 -5.10 32.71
N SER A 264 7.22 -5.25 32.78
CA SER A 264 6.27 -4.40 32.04
C SER A 264 5.26 -3.84 33.03
N PHE A 265 5.55 -2.64 33.53
CA PHE A 265 4.50 -1.68 33.87
C PHE A 265 4.13 -0.97 32.57
N VAL A 266 3.03 -1.38 31.95
CA VAL A 266 2.28 -0.57 30.98
C VAL A 266 0.84 -0.58 31.46
N ALA A 267 0.28 0.62 31.63
CA ALA A 267 -1.05 0.83 32.13
C ALA A 267 -2.08 0.06 31.28
N ASP A 268 -2.79 -0.84 31.96
CA ASP A 268 -3.98 -1.51 31.46
C ASP A 268 -5.04 -0.42 31.24
N SER A 269 -5.38 -0.14 29.97
CA SER A 269 -6.65 0.53 29.67
C SER A 269 -7.79 -0.44 30.01
N PRO A 270 -8.98 0.03 30.41
CA PRO A 270 -10.04 -0.86 30.90
C PRO A 270 -10.29 -1.96 29.87
N GLN A 271 -10.10 -3.22 30.30
CA GLN A 271 -10.37 -4.41 29.51
C GLN A 271 -11.80 -4.36 28.98
N PHE A 272 -11.93 -3.96 27.72
CA PHE A 272 -13.14 -4.15 26.96
C PHE A 272 -13.12 -5.59 26.48
N PHE A 273 -13.69 -6.46 27.32
CA PHE A 273 -13.82 -7.90 27.16
C PHE A 273 -14.23 -8.26 25.72
N ASP A 274 -13.41 -9.02 25.00
CA ASP A 274 -13.83 -9.66 23.75
C ASP A 274 -14.91 -10.71 24.10
N PRO A 275 -16.13 -10.65 23.52
CA PRO A 275 -17.14 -11.67 23.78
C PRO A 275 -16.71 -13.01 23.16
N PRO A 276 -16.97 -14.15 23.82
CA PRO A 276 -16.59 -15.45 23.32
C PRO A 276 -17.49 -15.82 22.14
N THR A 277 -16.94 -15.88 20.94
CA THR A 277 -17.59 -16.53 19.81
C THR A 277 -16.70 -17.65 19.27
N THR A 278 -16.53 -18.69 20.08
CA THR A 278 -16.34 -20.09 19.66
C THR A 278 -16.29 -20.94 20.93
N ASN A 279 -17.22 -21.89 21.05
CA ASN A 279 -17.28 -22.87 22.12
C ASN A 279 -16.07 -23.81 22.00
N GLU A 280 -15.05 -23.65 22.85
CA GLU A 280 -14.08 -24.71 23.14
C GLU A 280 -13.69 -24.62 24.62
N ASP A 281 -14.55 -25.15 25.49
CA ASP A 281 -14.13 -25.53 26.85
C ASP A 281 -15.09 -26.58 27.42
N GLU A 282 -14.80 -27.86 27.18
CA GLU A 282 -15.14 -28.94 28.11
C GLU A 282 -14.30 -30.19 27.80
N ASN A 283 -13.10 -30.30 28.42
CA ASN A 283 -12.72 -31.50 29.17
C ASN A 283 -11.33 -31.36 29.79
N SER A 284 -11.29 -30.93 31.05
CA SER A 284 -10.17 -31.19 31.94
C SER A 284 -10.23 -32.64 32.45
N ARG A 285 -9.26 -33.49 32.09
CA ARG A 285 -8.67 -34.49 33.03
C ARG A 285 -7.19 -34.79 32.69
N PRO A 286 -6.31 -34.97 33.70
CA PRO A 286 -4.86 -35.03 33.51
C PRO A 286 -4.38 -36.48 33.39
N TYR A 287 -3.65 -36.81 32.33
CA TYR A 287 -2.80 -38.01 32.32
C TYR A 287 -1.42 -37.70 31.75
N HIS A 288 -0.43 -37.92 32.61
CA HIS A 288 1.00 -37.87 32.34
C HIS A 288 1.37 -38.90 31.26
N VAL A 289 1.77 -38.46 30.07
CA VAL A 289 2.69 -39.22 29.20
C VAL A 289 3.69 -38.24 28.61
N LYS A 290 4.97 -38.43 28.96
CA LYS A 290 6.11 -37.70 28.40
C LYS A 290 6.25 -38.09 26.93
N GLU A 291 5.94 -37.19 25.99
CA GLU A 291 6.40 -37.36 24.60
C GLU A 291 6.60 -36.02 23.88
N LYS A 292 7.88 -35.75 23.54
CA LYS A 292 8.41 -34.88 22.48
C LYS A 292 7.71 -33.52 22.25
N LYS A 293 7.82 -32.61 23.22
CA LYS A 293 7.45 -31.19 23.07
C LYS A 293 8.67 -30.35 22.67
N SER A 294 9.16 -30.48 21.44
CA SER A 294 10.16 -29.52 20.89
C SER A 294 9.71 -28.83 19.60
N VAL A 295 8.71 -29.38 18.91
CA VAL A 295 8.21 -28.79 17.66
C VAL A 295 7.02 -27.85 17.94
N ALA A 296 6.04 -28.23 18.77
CA ALA A 296 4.84 -27.41 19.03
C ALA A 296 5.11 -25.99 19.58
N VAL A 297 6.14 -25.83 20.44
CA VAL A 297 6.49 -24.52 21.03
C VAL A 297 7.06 -23.54 19.99
N GLY A 298 7.66 -24.06 18.91
CA GLY A 298 8.17 -23.23 17.82
C GLY A 298 7.09 -22.71 16.88
N TRP A 299 5.96 -23.41 16.76
CA TRP A 299 4.85 -23.03 15.87
C TRP A 299 4.00 -21.94 16.52
N GLU A 300 3.72 -22.05 17.83
CA GLU A 300 3.06 -21.00 18.61
C GLU A 300 3.88 -19.70 18.61
N ALA A 301 5.21 -19.79 18.75
CA ALA A 301 6.09 -18.61 18.71
C ALA A 301 6.12 -17.92 17.33
N ALA A 302 6.12 -18.70 16.24
CA ALA A 302 6.08 -18.16 14.88
C ALA A 302 4.73 -17.51 14.54
N GLU A 303 3.62 -18.08 15.02
CA GLU A 303 2.27 -17.55 14.82
C GLU A 303 2.04 -16.23 15.59
N ILE A 304 2.60 -16.13 16.81
CA ILE A 304 2.61 -14.89 17.59
C ILE A 304 3.44 -13.81 16.86
N GLU A 305 4.61 -14.15 16.31
CA GLU A 305 5.45 -13.20 15.56
C GLU A 305 4.74 -12.66 14.31
N GLU A 306 4.08 -13.53 13.54
CA GLU A 306 3.31 -13.13 12.36
C GLU A 306 2.10 -12.27 12.73
N THR A 307 1.41 -12.59 13.82
CA THR A 307 0.29 -11.77 14.34
C THR A 307 0.76 -10.36 14.73
N HIS A 308 1.94 -10.24 15.33
CA HIS A 308 2.53 -8.95 15.68
C HIS A 308 2.92 -8.13 14.43
N LYS A 309 3.52 -8.78 13.41
CA LYS A 309 3.81 -8.14 12.12
C LYS A 309 2.55 -7.65 11.43
N GLU A 310 1.50 -8.47 11.48
CA GLU A 310 0.22 -8.16 10.87
C GLU A 310 -0.48 -6.97 11.55
N ASN A 311 -0.52 -6.97 12.88
CA ASN A 311 -1.06 -5.84 13.67
C ASN A 311 -0.26 -4.55 13.46
N TYR A 312 1.06 -4.65 13.22
CA TYR A 312 1.88 -3.51 12.85
C TYR A 312 1.57 -3.00 11.43
N ARG A 313 1.45 -3.91 10.46
CA ARG A 313 1.27 -3.58 9.03
C ARG A 313 -0.12 -3.02 8.72
N ARG A 314 -1.19 -3.69 9.18
CA ARG A 314 -2.58 -3.45 8.77
C ARG A 314 -3.06 -2.00 8.95
N PRO A 315 -2.88 -1.33 10.12
CA PRO A 315 -3.32 0.05 10.30
C PRO A 315 -2.57 1.03 9.39
N ARG A 316 -1.26 0.83 9.22
CA ARG A 316 -0.39 1.68 8.40
C ARG A 316 -0.73 1.57 6.91
N ASP A 317 -0.92 0.35 6.44
CA ASP A 317 -1.32 0.07 5.05
C ASP A 317 -2.70 0.66 4.73
N THR A 318 -3.68 0.46 5.62
CA THR A 318 -5.05 0.96 5.45
C THR A 318 -5.10 2.47 5.43
N LEU A 319 -4.36 3.14 6.33
CA LEU A 319 -4.31 4.60 6.38
C LEU A 319 -3.71 5.20 5.10
N LEU A 320 -2.63 4.60 4.57
CA LEU A 320 -2.07 5.02 3.28
C LEU A 320 -3.05 4.81 2.12
N CYS A 321 -3.80 3.70 2.12
CA CYS A 321 -4.84 3.45 1.13
C CYS A 321 -5.96 4.49 1.19
N LEU A 322 -6.46 4.79 2.40
CA LEU A 322 -7.50 5.77 2.66
C LEU A 322 -7.07 7.17 2.19
N ALA A 323 -5.87 7.60 2.56
CA ALA A 323 -5.31 8.90 2.16
C ALA A 323 -5.12 9.00 0.64
N ALA A 324 -4.57 7.97 0.00
CA ALA A 324 -4.42 7.95 -1.44
C ALA A 324 -5.77 8.00 -2.17
N GLN A 325 -6.75 7.22 -1.72
CA GLN A 325 -8.10 7.23 -2.29
C GLN A 325 -8.79 8.59 -2.12
N PHE A 326 -8.60 9.26 -0.98
CA PHE A 326 -9.11 10.60 -0.77
C PHE A 326 -8.48 11.59 -1.77
N ILE A 327 -7.17 11.54 -1.97
CA ILE A 327 -6.45 12.38 -2.93
C ILE A 327 -6.94 12.13 -4.38
N GLU A 328 -7.11 10.87 -4.79
CA GLU A 328 -7.58 10.48 -6.13
C GLU A 328 -8.96 11.08 -6.45
N MET A 329 -9.85 11.13 -5.46
CA MET A 329 -11.22 11.63 -5.63
C MET A 329 -11.33 13.16 -5.42
N ALA A 330 -10.65 13.70 -4.42
CA ALA A 330 -10.74 15.12 -4.06
C ALA A 330 -10.04 16.03 -5.07
N THR A 331 -8.85 15.64 -5.55
CA THR A 331 -8.04 16.48 -6.46
C THR A 331 -8.77 16.88 -7.75
N PRO A 332 -9.38 15.96 -8.53
CA PRO A 332 -10.11 16.34 -9.74
C PRO A 332 -11.37 17.15 -9.43
N ARG A 333 -12.15 16.76 -8.40
CA ARG A 333 -13.41 17.42 -8.07
C ARG A 333 -13.22 18.84 -7.56
N LEU A 334 -12.23 19.10 -6.69
CA LEU A 334 -11.93 20.45 -6.23
C LEU A 334 -11.43 21.36 -7.37
N LYS A 335 -10.71 20.82 -8.36
CA LYS A 335 -10.33 21.56 -9.58
C LYS A 335 -11.55 21.91 -10.43
N GLU A 336 -12.55 21.05 -10.48
CA GLU A 336 -13.82 21.34 -11.16
C GLU A 336 -14.62 22.41 -10.42
N LEU A 337 -14.76 22.27 -9.10
CA LEU A 337 -15.44 23.27 -8.25
C LEU A 337 -14.78 24.63 -8.34
N ALA A 338 -13.44 24.69 -8.41
CA ALA A 338 -12.71 25.94 -8.63
C ALA A 338 -13.10 26.64 -9.95
N LYS A 339 -13.40 25.87 -11.01
CA LYS A 339 -13.87 26.43 -12.28
C LYS A 339 -15.32 26.91 -12.16
N LEU A 340 -16.18 26.15 -11.51
CA LEU A 340 -17.59 26.52 -11.30
C LEU A 340 -17.75 27.73 -10.36
N SER A 341 -16.85 27.89 -9.38
CA SER A 341 -16.85 29.00 -8.43
C SER A 341 -16.16 30.27 -8.94
N SER A 342 -15.59 30.26 -10.16
CA SER A 342 -14.82 31.39 -10.73
C SER A 342 -15.61 32.70 -10.89
N SER A 343 -16.94 32.62 -10.82
CA SER A 343 -17.88 33.74 -10.83
C SER A 343 -18.16 34.34 -9.45
N SER A 344 -17.66 33.73 -8.37
CA SER A 344 -17.85 34.14 -6.98
C SER A 344 -16.51 34.53 -6.35
N GLU A 345 -16.25 35.83 -6.20
CA GLU A 345 -14.99 36.38 -5.67
C GLU A 345 -14.66 35.95 -4.22
N HIS A 346 -15.58 35.31 -3.49
CA HIS A 346 -15.42 34.99 -2.08
C HIS A 346 -15.41 33.48 -1.73
N THR A 347 -15.35 32.57 -2.71
CA THR A 347 -15.32 31.13 -2.44
C THR A 347 -13.89 30.58 -2.47
N LYS A 348 -13.27 30.41 -1.29
CA LYS A 348 -11.93 29.81 -1.17
C LYS A 348 -12.03 28.28 -1.26
N ILE A 349 -11.36 27.70 -2.27
CA ILE A 349 -11.28 26.24 -2.42
C ILE A 349 -10.32 25.66 -1.35
N PRO A 350 -10.73 24.61 -0.61
CA PRO A 350 -9.87 24.00 0.39
C PRO A 350 -8.69 23.27 -0.24
N GLU A 351 -7.55 23.28 0.45
CA GLU A 351 -6.39 22.46 0.10
C GLU A 351 -6.63 21.01 0.57
N VAL A 352 -6.44 20.01 -0.33
CA VAL A 352 -6.72 18.59 -0.05
C VAL A 352 -5.94 18.08 1.17
N MET A 353 -4.62 18.27 1.16
CA MET A 353 -3.69 17.88 2.23
C MET A 353 -2.68 19.01 2.41
N ASP A 354 -2.31 19.30 3.66
CA ASP A 354 -1.22 20.25 3.93
C ASP A 354 0.15 19.54 3.90
N HIS A 355 1.23 20.32 3.96
CA HIS A 355 2.58 19.75 3.98
C HIS A 355 2.83 18.83 5.19
N LYS A 356 2.15 19.06 6.33
CA LYS A 356 2.32 18.24 7.54
C LYS A 356 1.78 16.83 7.29
N CYS A 357 0.63 16.73 6.64
CA CYS A 357 0.06 15.46 6.22
C CYS A 357 0.98 14.72 5.25
N HIS A 358 1.56 15.40 4.26
CA HIS A 358 2.49 14.77 3.31
C HIS A 358 3.76 14.24 3.99
N VAL A 359 4.36 15.01 4.91
CA VAL A 359 5.49 14.53 5.73
C VAL A 359 5.07 13.31 6.55
N LYS A 360 3.89 13.35 7.19
CA LYS A 360 3.40 12.25 8.02
C LYS A 360 3.17 10.96 7.24
N LEU A 361 2.52 11.06 6.09
CA LEU A 361 2.30 9.92 5.18
C LEU A 361 3.63 9.35 4.69
N SER A 362 4.63 10.21 4.44
CA SER A 362 5.99 9.78 4.09
C SER A 362 6.66 9.01 5.23
N GLU A 363 6.50 9.45 6.48
CA GLU A 363 7.02 8.75 7.65
C GLU A 363 6.36 7.38 7.89
N ILE A 364 5.05 7.28 7.66
CA ILE A 364 4.31 6.00 7.73
C ILE A 364 4.76 5.05 6.62
N ALA A 365 4.90 5.55 5.38
CA ALA A 365 5.45 4.77 4.27
C ALA A 365 6.88 4.31 4.56
N LEU A 366 7.70 5.14 5.19
CA LEU A 366 9.05 4.78 5.62
C LEU A 366 9.04 3.66 6.67
N ALA A 367 8.07 3.67 7.60
CA ALA A 367 7.91 2.64 8.61
C ALA A 367 7.64 1.26 7.97
N LEU A 368 6.75 1.20 6.97
CA LEU A 368 6.51 -0.02 6.18
C LEU A 368 7.73 -0.42 5.33
N LEU A 369 8.36 0.55 4.65
CA LEU A 369 9.53 0.30 3.81
C LEU A 369 10.74 -0.23 4.60
N LYS A 370 10.82 0.08 5.90
CA LYS A 370 11.84 -0.50 6.80
C LYS A 370 11.69 -2.01 6.92
N ILE A 371 10.47 -2.53 6.96
CA ILE A 371 10.16 -3.95 7.15
C ILE A 371 10.07 -4.69 5.80
N ALA A 372 9.73 -3.99 4.71
CA ALA A 372 9.55 -4.58 3.37
C ALA A 372 10.74 -5.38 2.83
N SER A 373 11.97 -5.15 3.31
CA SER A 373 13.14 -5.97 2.91
C SER A 373 13.20 -7.36 3.56
N TYR A 374 12.41 -7.59 4.61
CA TYR A 374 12.40 -8.80 5.43
C TYR A 374 11.08 -9.57 5.33
N ASP A 375 9.97 -8.85 5.10
CA ASP A 375 8.65 -9.43 4.94
C ASP A 375 8.09 -9.14 3.54
N LEU A 376 7.86 -10.22 2.79
CA LEU A 376 7.30 -10.18 1.43
C LEU A 376 5.88 -9.61 1.42
N THR A 377 5.08 -9.89 2.45
CA THR A 377 3.69 -9.43 2.53
C THR A 377 3.63 -7.93 2.77
N THR A 378 4.56 -7.36 3.55
CA THR A 378 4.78 -5.91 3.64
C THR A 378 5.25 -5.30 2.31
N MET A 379 6.12 -5.97 1.56
CA MET A 379 6.55 -5.49 0.24
C MET A 379 5.38 -5.36 -0.75
N SER A 380 4.40 -6.27 -0.69
CA SER A 380 3.21 -6.24 -1.55
C SER A 380 2.06 -5.35 -1.05
N CYS A 381 2.24 -4.63 0.07
CA CYS A 381 1.21 -3.76 0.65
C CYS A 381 0.63 -2.75 -0.35
N PRO A 382 -0.69 -2.74 -0.61
CA PRO A 382 -1.33 -1.80 -1.52
C PRO A 382 -1.10 -0.33 -1.14
N GLY A 383 -1.14 -0.01 0.15
CA GLY A 383 -0.95 1.36 0.67
C GLY A 383 0.46 1.88 0.42
N LEU A 384 1.48 1.04 0.59
CA LEU A 384 2.85 1.42 0.24
C LEU A 384 3.01 1.66 -1.27
N GLN A 385 2.38 0.84 -2.11
CA GLN A 385 2.38 1.06 -3.56
C GLN A 385 1.66 2.36 -3.92
N LYS A 386 0.47 2.62 -3.34
CA LYS A 386 -0.28 3.86 -3.54
C LYS A 386 0.46 5.11 -3.06
N TYR A 387 1.29 5.00 -2.03
CA TYR A 387 2.16 6.11 -1.63
C TYR A 387 3.05 6.57 -2.79
N PHE A 388 3.72 5.65 -3.48
CA PHE A 388 4.59 5.99 -4.62
C PHE A 388 3.79 6.43 -5.86
N THR A 389 2.66 5.78 -6.15
CA THR A 389 1.93 6.03 -7.42
C THR A 389 0.90 7.16 -7.33
N THR A 390 0.46 7.53 -6.13
CA THR A 390 -0.68 8.44 -5.93
C THR A 390 -0.34 9.64 -5.04
N ILE A 391 0.26 9.40 -3.87
CA ILE A 391 0.54 10.47 -2.90
C ILE A 391 1.77 11.30 -3.32
N MET A 392 2.83 10.62 -3.76
CA MET A 392 4.08 11.26 -4.17
C MET A 392 3.89 12.22 -5.39
N PRO A 393 3.17 11.86 -6.47
CA PRO A 393 3.00 12.74 -7.63
C PRO A 393 2.17 14.01 -7.40
N VAL A 394 1.43 14.11 -6.29
CA VAL A 394 0.63 15.31 -5.96
C VAL A 394 1.27 16.20 -4.89
N THR A 395 2.37 15.75 -4.29
CA THR A 395 3.03 16.46 -3.19
C THR A 395 3.72 17.72 -3.71
N ASP A 396 3.58 18.84 -2.99
CA ASP A 396 4.33 20.05 -3.33
C ASP A 396 5.80 19.94 -2.89
N TRP A 397 6.68 19.79 -3.88
CA TRP A 397 8.12 19.71 -3.70
C TRP A 397 8.80 21.07 -3.60
N SER A 398 8.07 22.19 -3.60
CA SER A 398 8.63 23.50 -3.27
C SER A 398 9.09 23.58 -1.80
N ILE A 399 8.44 22.79 -0.93
CA ILE A 399 8.59 22.80 0.52
C ILE A 399 9.78 21.92 0.96
N GLU A 400 10.67 22.49 1.78
CA GLU A 400 11.91 21.82 2.22
C GLU A 400 11.66 20.57 3.08
N SER A 401 10.65 20.60 3.97
CA SER A 401 10.30 19.44 4.81
C SER A 401 9.87 18.22 3.98
N ASN A 402 9.12 18.42 2.90
CA ASN A 402 8.74 17.36 1.96
C ASN A 402 9.97 16.78 1.25
N ARG A 403 10.92 17.62 0.82
CA ARG A 403 12.19 17.18 0.20
C ARG A 403 13.03 16.35 1.15
N SER A 404 13.12 16.77 2.40
CA SER A 404 13.84 16.04 3.45
C SER A 404 13.23 14.65 3.68
N ALA A 405 11.90 14.57 3.81
CA ALA A 405 11.19 13.30 3.95
C ALA A 405 11.40 12.37 2.75
N LEU A 406 11.35 12.90 1.52
CA LEU A 406 11.65 12.14 0.31
C LEU A 406 13.08 11.61 0.28
N GLY A 407 14.06 12.42 0.67
CA GLY A 407 15.47 12.00 0.76
C GLY A 407 15.65 10.78 1.65
N ILE A 408 14.95 10.72 2.78
CA ILE A 408 14.98 9.57 3.71
C ILE A 408 14.33 8.34 3.07
N ILE A 409 13.18 8.50 2.40
CA ILE A 409 12.50 7.42 1.67
C ILE A 409 13.41 6.85 0.58
N LEU A 410 13.98 7.69 -0.28
CA LEU A 410 14.85 7.26 -1.37
C LEU A 410 16.11 6.59 -0.85
N LYS A 411 16.73 7.11 0.21
CA LYS A 411 17.87 6.47 0.88
C LYS A 411 17.51 5.09 1.44
N ARG A 412 16.29 4.91 1.95
CA ARG A 412 15.84 3.59 2.42
C ARG A 412 15.52 2.66 1.26
N LEU A 413 14.90 3.16 0.19
CA LEU A 413 14.62 2.40 -1.02
C LEU A 413 15.90 1.88 -1.65
N ASP A 414 16.92 2.74 -1.80
CA ASP A 414 18.26 2.38 -2.29
C ASP A 414 18.85 1.23 -1.46
N LYS A 415 18.82 1.33 -0.13
CA LYS A 415 19.27 0.24 0.77
C LYS A 415 18.47 -1.06 0.59
N THR A 416 17.16 -0.97 0.37
CA THR A 416 16.30 -2.14 0.12
C THR A 416 16.67 -2.81 -1.21
N ILE A 417 16.84 -2.04 -2.28
CA ILE A 417 17.25 -2.55 -3.59
C ILE A 417 18.68 -3.11 -3.55
N ALA A 418 19.60 -2.44 -2.85
CA ALA A 418 20.96 -2.94 -2.65
C ALA A 418 20.98 -4.30 -1.94
N LYS A 419 20.09 -4.54 -0.96
CA LYS A 419 19.94 -5.85 -0.32
C LYS A 419 19.42 -6.91 -1.30
N ILE A 420 18.45 -6.56 -2.14
CA ILE A 420 17.91 -7.45 -3.18
C ILE A 420 19.00 -7.79 -4.20
N ALA A 421 19.81 -6.80 -4.61
CA ALA A 421 20.91 -6.97 -5.54
C ALA A 421 22.01 -7.89 -4.98
N LYS A 422 22.35 -7.74 -3.68
CA LYS A 422 23.45 -8.49 -3.04
C LYS A 422 23.11 -9.90 -2.57
N LYS A 423 21.83 -10.25 -2.40
CA LYS A 423 21.42 -11.54 -1.83
C LYS A 423 20.49 -12.30 -2.78
N GLN A 424 21.02 -13.34 -3.42
CA GLN A 424 20.25 -14.16 -4.36
C GLN A 424 19.03 -14.85 -3.72
N SER A 425 19.13 -15.25 -2.44
CA SER A 425 18.03 -15.84 -1.68
C SER A 425 16.85 -14.87 -1.49
N ILE A 426 17.14 -13.58 -1.29
CA ILE A 426 16.12 -12.52 -1.22
C ILE A 426 15.53 -12.30 -2.62
N ARG A 427 16.39 -12.18 -3.64
CA ARG A 427 15.99 -11.95 -5.04
C ARG A 427 14.95 -12.97 -5.56
N ARG A 428 15.07 -14.25 -5.18
CA ARG A 428 14.11 -15.31 -5.55
C ARG A 428 12.72 -15.14 -4.92
N ARG A 429 12.62 -14.43 -3.80
CA ARG A 429 11.37 -14.23 -3.04
C ARG A 429 10.76 -12.85 -3.23
N VAL A 430 11.39 -11.96 -4.01
CA VAL A 430 10.91 -10.59 -4.22
C VAL A 430 9.62 -10.57 -5.03
N ASN A 431 8.67 -9.76 -4.59
CA ASN A 431 7.52 -9.38 -5.41
C ASN A 431 7.93 -8.30 -6.42
N TRP A 432 8.29 -8.74 -7.63
CA TRP A 432 8.74 -7.86 -8.71
C TRP A 432 7.66 -6.88 -9.19
N ALA A 433 6.38 -7.24 -9.10
CA ALA A 433 5.28 -6.37 -9.51
C ALA A 433 5.15 -5.17 -8.56
N ALA A 434 5.24 -5.41 -7.25
CA ALA A 434 5.23 -4.35 -6.24
C ALA A 434 6.48 -3.47 -6.32
N LEU A 435 7.67 -4.05 -6.53
CA LEU A 435 8.87 -3.24 -6.73
C LEU A 435 8.77 -2.36 -7.98
N ALA A 436 8.25 -2.92 -9.08
CA ALA A 436 8.04 -2.17 -10.31
C ALA A 436 7.04 -1.03 -10.14
N SER A 437 6.00 -1.18 -9.30
CA SER A 437 5.05 -0.10 -9.04
C SER A 437 5.67 1.05 -8.25
N TRP A 438 6.57 0.77 -7.30
CA TRP A 438 7.34 1.81 -6.60
C TRP A 438 8.22 2.61 -7.56
N ILE A 439 8.98 1.92 -8.42
CA ILE A 439 9.83 2.56 -9.43
C ILE A 439 8.99 3.36 -10.42
N ARG A 440 7.84 2.83 -10.85
CA ARG A 440 6.91 3.54 -11.73
C ARG A 440 6.39 4.82 -11.08
N GLY A 441 6.01 4.79 -9.81
CA GLY A 441 5.57 5.98 -9.08
C GLY A 441 6.65 7.07 -8.99
N ILE A 442 7.91 6.67 -8.83
CA ILE A 442 9.06 7.60 -8.91
C ILE A 442 9.18 8.18 -10.33
N CYS A 443 9.06 7.35 -11.37
CA CYS A 443 9.08 7.81 -12.76
C CYS A 443 7.96 8.81 -13.06
N ASP A 444 6.75 8.53 -12.59
CA ASP A 444 5.58 9.39 -12.79
C ASP A 444 5.79 10.74 -12.08
N THR A 445 6.30 10.72 -10.84
CA THR A 445 6.64 11.93 -10.08
C THR A 445 7.70 12.77 -10.80
N LEU A 446 8.79 12.15 -11.28
CA LEU A 446 9.85 12.85 -12.02
C LEU A 446 9.39 13.37 -13.38
N SER A 447 8.42 12.70 -14.02
CA SER A 447 7.82 13.16 -15.26
C SER A 447 6.99 14.43 -15.05
N VAL A 448 6.29 14.54 -13.91
CA VAL A 448 5.50 15.73 -13.54
C VAL A 448 6.39 16.86 -13.04
N PHE A 449 7.45 16.54 -12.28
CA PHE A 449 8.36 17.52 -11.68
C PHE A 449 9.84 17.25 -12.03
N PRO A 450 10.29 17.51 -13.28
CA PRO A 450 11.66 17.22 -13.70
C PRO A 450 12.74 17.93 -12.88
N TYR A 451 12.43 19.12 -12.34
CA TYR A 451 13.35 19.87 -11.48
C TYR A 451 13.71 19.13 -10.19
N MET A 452 12.89 18.17 -9.75
CA MET A 452 13.16 17.37 -8.55
C MET A 452 14.45 16.58 -8.63
N ALA A 453 14.87 16.19 -9.84
CA ALA A 453 16.14 15.52 -10.04
C ALA A 453 17.28 16.38 -9.45
N HIS A 454 17.26 17.69 -9.67
CA HIS A 454 18.31 18.63 -9.26
C HIS A 454 18.19 19.15 -7.82
N LEU A 455 17.16 18.75 -7.08
CA LEU A 455 16.91 19.29 -5.75
C LEU A 455 17.88 18.72 -4.70
N ASN A 456 18.41 19.61 -3.85
CA ASN A 456 19.08 19.20 -2.63
C ASN A 456 18.06 18.99 -1.50
N PRO A 457 18.18 17.93 -0.67
CA PRO A 457 17.29 17.70 0.47
C PRO A 457 17.34 18.82 1.52
N LEU A 458 18.42 19.59 1.56
CA LEU A 458 18.68 20.69 2.50
C LEU A 458 19.30 21.88 1.76
N LYS A 459 18.88 23.11 2.08
CA LYS A 459 19.49 24.34 1.56
C LYS A 459 20.79 24.66 2.30
N VAL A 460 21.84 23.87 2.09
CA VAL A 460 23.16 24.17 2.65
C VAL A 460 23.79 25.31 1.84
N ARG A 461 24.08 26.44 2.50
CA ARG A 461 24.77 27.58 1.89
C ARG A 461 26.15 27.12 1.34
N PRO A 462 26.58 27.55 0.15
CA PRO A 462 27.66 26.88 -0.57
C PRO A 462 29.07 27.04 0.03
N LEU A 463 29.29 27.93 1.00
CA LEU A 463 30.65 28.41 1.26
C LEU A 463 31.43 27.68 2.37
N GLU A 464 30.78 26.90 3.25
CA GLU A 464 31.48 26.29 4.40
C GLU A 464 31.33 24.76 4.54
N CYS A 465 30.52 24.09 3.70
CA CYS A 465 30.26 22.64 3.82
C CYS A 465 30.81 21.77 2.68
N PHE A 466 31.45 22.35 1.66
CA PHE A 466 31.95 21.58 0.51
C PHE A 466 32.94 20.48 0.90
N THR A 467 33.75 20.69 1.94
CA THR A 467 34.73 19.71 2.44
C THR A 467 34.13 18.63 3.35
N ARG A 468 32.90 18.78 3.85
CA ARG A 468 32.25 17.81 4.76
C ARG A 468 31.21 16.93 4.07
N ILE A 469 30.64 17.38 2.96
CA ILE A 469 29.68 16.63 2.12
C ILE A 469 30.36 15.46 1.37
N VAL A 470 31.66 15.55 1.07
CA VAL A 470 32.40 14.49 0.36
C VAL A 470 32.64 13.26 1.24
N ILE A 471 32.62 13.39 2.56
CA ILE A 471 33.00 12.30 3.48
C ILE A 471 31.78 11.63 4.13
N ASP A 472 30.64 12.32 4.24
CA ASP A 472 29.43 11.76 4.85
C ASP A 472 28.41 11.34 3.77
N ARG A 473 28.26 10.02 3.56
CA ARG A 473 27.16 9.39 2.77
C ARG A 473 25.75 9.74 3.30
N SER A 474 25.65 10.63 4.28
CA SER A 474 24.39 11.07 4.87
C SER A 474 23.70 12.21 4.11
N CYS A 475 24.41 12.96 3.27
CA CYS A 475 23.88 14.16 2.61
C CYS A 475 24.03 14.12 1.07
N SER A 476 23.72 12.99 0.44
CA SER A 476 23.68 12.92 -1.02
C SER A 476 22.51 13.77 -1.57
N PRO A 477 22.74 14.62 -2.58
CA PRO A 477 21.67 15.28 -3.33
C PRO A 477 20.61 14.28 -3.84
N LEU A 478 19.37 14.72 -4.06
CA LEU A 478 18.31 13.80 -4.51
C LEU A 478 18.67 13.13 -5.85
N TYR A 479 19.36 13.83 -6.78
CA TYR A 479 19.85 13.21 -8.01
C TYR A 479 20.77 12.01 -7.75
N GLY A 480 21.64 12.08 -6.74
CA GLY A 480 22.59 11.01 -6.43
C GLY A 480 21.89 9.75 -5.94
N LEU A 481 20.79 9.92 -5.19
CA LEU A 481 19.95 8.80 -4.75
C LEU A 481 19.17 8.18 -5.92
N PHE A 482 18.63 8.99 -6.83
CA PHE A 482 17.98 8.49 -8.04
C PHE A 482 18.95 7.75 -8.96
N GLN A 483 20.16 8.28 -9.15
CA GLN A 483 21.23 7.65 -9.92
C GLN A 483 21.65 6.31 -9.32
N SER A 484 21.96 6.27 -8.02
CA SER A 484 22.34 5.05 -7.30
C SER A 484 21.25 3.99 -7.37
N THR A 485 19.99 4.38 -7.13
CA THR A 485 18.84 3.47 -7.20
C THR A 485 18.70 2.87 -8.61
N THR A 486 18.83 3.71 -9.64
CA THR A 486 18.73 3.27 -11.05
C THR A 486 19.87 2.33 -11.41
N GLN A 487 21.11 2.64 -11.03
CA GLN A 487 22.27 1.78 -11.25
C GLN A 487 22.10 0.42 -10.57
N LEU A 488 21.64 0.37 -9.32
CA LEU A 488 21.38 -0.90 -8.62
C LEU A 488 20.31 -1.72 -9.34
N CYS A 489 19.22 -1.09 -9.80
CA CYS A 489 18.19 -1.75 -10.60
C CYS A 489 18.75 -2.30 -11.93
N LEU A 490 19.62 -1.55 -12.61
CA LEU A 490 20.27 -1.97 -13.85
C LEU A 490 21.22 -3.16 -13.63
N ARG A 491 21.97 -3.17 -12.51
CA ARG A 491 22.81 -4.31 -12.11
C ARG A 491 21.98 -5.58 -11.88
N ILE A 492 20.80 -5.45 -11.28
CA ILE A 492 19.87 -6.57 -11.12
C ILE A 492 19.45 -7.11 -12.50
N ILE A 493 19.16 -6.25 -13.47
CA ILE A 493 18.76 -6.65 -14.84
C ILE A 493 19.92 -7.30 -15.61
N ALA A 494 21.12 -6.72 -15.56
CA ALA A 494 22.32 -7.26 -16.21
C ALA A 494 22.75 -8.61 -15.61
N GLY A 495 22.43 -8.87 -14.33
CA GLY A 495 22.74 -10.12 -13.65
C GLY A 495 24.19 -10.15 -13.17
N ASP A 496 24.41 -9.64 -11.96
CA ASP A 496 25.70 -9.69 -11.27
C ASP A 496 26.18 -11.15 -11.08
N PRO A 497 27.44 -11.50 -11.39
CA PRO A 497 28.01 -12.80 -11.04
C PRO A 497 28.06 -12.97 -9.51
N PHE A 498 27.16 -13.78 -8.96
CA PHE A 498 27.25 -14.19 -7.57
C PHE A 498 28.41 -15.17 -7.40
N HIS A 499 29.49 -14.76 -6.73
CA HIS A 499 30.42 -15.70 -6.12
C HIS A 499 29.80 -16.17 -4.80
N GLU A 500 29.17 -17.35 -4.78
CA GLU A 500 29.08 -18.10 -3.53
C GLU A 500 30.50 -18.57 -3.20
N GLU A 501 31.04 -18.13 -2.07
CA GLU A 501 32.20 -18.79 -1.47
C GLU A 501 31.79 -20.24 -1.16
N GLY A 502 32.20 -21.18 -2.01
CA GLY A 502 32.18 -22.60 -1.71
C GLY A 502 31.55 -23.54 -2.74
N THR A 503 30.94 -23.07 -3.81
CA THR A 503 30.41 -23.96 -4.86
C THR A 503 31.12 -23.71 -6.20
N ILE A 504 31.82 -24.74 -6.69
CA ILE A 504 32.40 -24.76 -8.03
C ILE A 504 31.24 -24.56 -9.02
N SER A 505 31.19 -23.40 -9.65
CA SER A 505 30.25 -23.08 -10.72
C SER A 505 30.40 -24.10 -11.84
N THR A 506 29.49 -25.06 -11.91
CA THR A 506 29.27 -25.83 -13.14
C THR A 506 28.89 -24.83 -14.22
N HIS A 507 29.73 -24.70 -15.24
CA HIS A 507 29.56 -23.79 -16.36
C HIS A 507 28.11 -23.86 -16.90
N SER A 508 27.31 -22.81 -16.70
CA SER A 508 26.05 -22.68 -17.40
C SER A 508 26.37 -22.46 -18.88
N THR A 509 26.01 -23.44 -19.72
CA THR A 509 26.21 -23.47 -21.18
C THR A 509 25.38 -22.45 -21.96
N THR A 510 24.89 -21.38 -21.33
CA THR A 510 24.20 -20.27 -21.99
C THR A 510 24.73 -18.95 -21.45
N VAL A 511 25.04 -18.00 -22.35
CA VAL A 511 25.71 -16.74 -21.99
C VAL A 511 24.79 -15.77 -21.23
N LEU A 512 23.47 -15.97 -21.34
CA LEU A 512 22.45 -15.20 -20.64
C LEU A 512 22.07 -15.92 -19.32
N HIS A 513 22.01 -15.16 -18.23
CA HIS A 513 21.66 -15.68 -16.90
C HIS A 513 20.26 -16.33 -16.93
N PRO A 514 20.05 -17.53 -16.34
CA PRO A 514 18.82 -18.32 -16.50
C PRO A 514 17.56 -17.74 -15.82
N ALA A 515 17.64 -16.59 -15.16
CA ALA A 515 16.49 -15.93 -14.54
C ALA A 515 16.63 -14.38 -14.53
N PRO A 516 16.39 -13.69 -15.66
CA PRO A 516 16.24 -12.24 -15.67
C PRO A 516 14.98 -11.84 -14.86
N PRO A 517 14.96 -10.64 -14.24
CA PRO A 517 13.77 -10.16 -13.56
C PRO A 517 12.59 -9.98 -14.56
N PRO A 518 11.33 -10.04 -14.10
CA PRO A 518 10.17 -9.93 -14.98
C PRO A 518 10.13 -8.62 -15.78
N GLN A 519 9.57 -8.68 -17.00
CA GLN A 519 9.55 -7.56 -17.94
C GLN A 519 8.90 -6.29 -17.39
N VAL A 520 7.93 -6.42 -16.46
CA VAL A 520 7.27 -5.29 -15.79
C VAL A 520 8.27 -4.44 -15.00
N PHE A 521 9.23 -5.10 -14.35
CA PHE A 521 10.32 -4.42 -13.63
C PHE A 521 11.34 -3.83 -14.61
N CYS A 522 11.78 -4.61 -15.60
CA CYS A 522 12.74 -4.13 -16.61
C CYS A 522 12.23 -2.86 -17.32
N SER A 523 10.98 -2.85 -17.76
CA SER A 523 10.36 -1.70 -18.42
C SER A 523 10.29 -0.47 -17.52
N ALA A 524 9.99 -0.64 -16.22
CA ALA A 524 9.96 0.47 -15.26
C ALA A 524 11.36 1.06 -15.01
N VAL A 525 12.38 0.22 -14.91
CA VAL A 525 13.77 0.66 -14.73
C VAL A 525 14.29 1.36 -15.98
N LEU A 526 14.04 0.81 -17.17
CA LEU A 526 14.43 1.47 -18.42
C LEU A 526 13.76 2.83 -18.59
N ARG A 527 12.48 2.95 -18.20
CA ARG A 527 11.78 4.25 -18.14
C ARG A 527 12.47 5.22 -17.18
N MET A 528 12.84 4.76 -15.98
CA MET A 528 13.58 5.57 -15.01
C MET A 528 14.91 6.06 -15.59
N THR A 529 15.65 5.18 -16.26
CA THR A 529 16.90 5.50 -16.96
C THR A 529 16.68 6.59 -18.00
N THR A 530 15.68 6.48 -18.87
CA THR A 530 15.39 7.49 -19.89
C THR A 530 15.05 8.87 -19.29
N ILE A 531 14.24 8.89 -18.23
CA ILE A 531 13.84 10.14 -17.55
C ILE A 531 15.05 10.81 -16.91
N LEU A 532 15.93 10.04 -16.26
CA LEU A 532 17.14 10.60 -15.63
C LEU A 532 18.17 11.07 -16.66
N MET A 533 18.35 10.35 -17.76
CA MET A 533 19.20 10.81 -18.87
C MET A 533 18.70 12.14 -19.44
N GLN A 534 17.37 12.31 -19.54
CA GLN A 534 16.76 13.56 -19.99
C GLN A 534 16.88 14.69 -18.96
N ALA A 535 16.64 14.40 -17.68
CA ALA A 535 16.59 15.41 -16.63
C ALA A 535 17.98 15.89 -16.18
N LEU A 536 18.93 14.97 -16.02
CA LEU A 536 20.30 15.27 -15.56
C LEU A 536 21.24 15.63 -16.72
N GLY A 537 20.87 15.24 -17.93
CA GLY A 537 21.68 15.44 -19.12
C GLY A 537 22.90 14.52 -19.19
N GLN A 538 23.56 14.61 -20.35
CA GLN A 538 24.67 13.73 -20.75
C GLN A 538 25.97 13.92 -19.94
N ALA A 539 26.10 15.00 -19.16
CA ALA A 539 27.29 15.24 -18.33
C ALA A 539 27.25 14.49 -16.99
N SER A 540 26.06 14.15 -16.49
CA SER A 540 25.89 13.54 -15.16
C SER A 540 25.34 12.11 -15.23
N PHE A 541 24.60 11.77 -16.29
CA PHE A 541 24.00 10.43 -16.47
C PHE A 541 23.99 10.06 -17.97
N SER A 542 25.18 9.83 -18.56
CA SER A 542 25.36 9.41 -19.95
C SER A 542 25.10 7.90 -20.16
N LEU A 543 24.92 7.48 -21.41
CA LEU A 543 24.81 6.07 -21.76
C LEU A 543 26.11 5.29 -21.46
N GLU A 544 27.26 5.94 -21.61
CA GLU A 544 28.57 5.39 -21.22
C GLU A 544 28.63 5.11 -19.71
N MET A 545 28.15 6.03 -18.88
CA MET A 545 28.09 5.81 -17.44
C MET A 545 27.11 4.67 -17.10
N VAL A 546 25.93 4.65 -17.72
CA VAL A 546 24.88 3.64 -17.50
C VAL A 546 25.35 2.22 -17.87
N SER A 547 26.16 2.09 -18.91
CA SER A 547 26.61 0.80 -19.47
C SER A 547 28.04 0.42 -19.06
N GLY A 548 28.82 1.36 -18.52
CA GLY A 548 30.22 1.18 -18.17
C GLY A 548 30.47 0.61 -16.78
N ALA A 549 31.74 0.33 -16.50
CA ALA A 549 32.20 -0.22 -15.21
C ALA A 549 31.88 0.69 -14.01
N GLU A 550 31.80 2.01 -14.21
CA GLU A 550 31.42 2.97 -13.16
C GLU A 550 29.96 2.82 -12.71
N GLY A 551 29.03 2.53 -13.64
CA GLY A 551 27.61 2.35 -13.34
C GLY A 551 27.25 0.92 -12.96
N LEU A 552 27.66 -0.06 -13.77
CA LEU A 552 27.29 -1.47 -13.63
C LEU A 552 28.27 -2.30 -12.80
N GLY A 553 29.47 -1.79 -12.51
CA GLY A 553 30.50 -2.57 -11.80
C GLY A 553 30.91 -3.81 -12.59
N ALA A 554 31.10 -4.94 -11.90
CA ALA A 554 31.44 -6.23 -12.50
C ALA A 554 30.41 -6.76 -13.51
N ALA A 555 29.17 -6.24 -13.49
CA ALA A 555 28.16 -6.60 -14.48
C ALA A 555 28.44 -5.97 -15.87
N ALA A 556 29.29 -4.94 -15.96
CA ALA A 556 29.69 -4.34 -17.24
C ALA A 556 30.50 -5.30 -18.11
N ASP A 557 31.25 -6.23 -17.50
CA ASP A 557 32.07 -7.22 -18.19
C ASP A 557 31.22 -8.27 -18.93
N ARG A 558 29.93 -8.37 -18.60
CA ARG A 558 28.95 -9.23 -19.28
C ARG A 558 28.32 -8.52 -20.47
N ILE A 559 29.14 -8.22 -21.47
CA ILE A 559 28.76 -7.40 -22.63
C ILE A 559 27.48 -7.92 -23.31
N GLU A 560 27.31 -9.24 -23.45
CA GLU A 560 26.10 -9.82 -24.02
C GLU A 560 24.83 -9.56 -23.20
N ALA A 561 24.92 -9.61 -21.86
CA ALA A 561 23.78 -9.33 -20.99
C ALA A 561 23.44 -7.83 -20.98
N VAL A 562 24.46 -6.96 -21.03
CA VAL A 562 24.28 -5.51 -21.16
C VAL A 562 23.64 -5.15 -22.50
N LEU A 563 24.06 -5.79 -23.60
CA LEU A 563 23.46 -5.59 -24.92
C LEU A 563 22.01 -6.07 -24.96
N CYS A 564 21.75 -7.32 -24.58
CA CYS A 564 20.45 -7.96 -24.72
C CYS A 564 19.39 -7.48 -23.71
N HIS A 565 19.77 -7.19 -22.46
CA HIS A 565 18.81 -6.82 -21.41
C HIS A 565 18.70 -5.32 -21.16
N LEU A 566 19.69 -4.51 -21.56
CA LEU A 566 19.71 -3.06 -21.31
C LEU A 566 19.67 -2.26 -22.59
N LEU A 567 20.72 -2.35 -23.42
CA LEU A 567 20.90 -1.43 -24.56
C LEU A 567 19.85 -1.63 -25.65
N ILE A 568 19.67 -2.86 -26.16
CA ILE A 568 18.68 -3.14 -27.21
C ILE A 568 17.26 -2.74 -26.76
N PRO A 569 16.76 -3.16 -25.58
CA PRO A 569 15.46 -2.71 -25.09
C PRO A 569 15.35 -1.19 -24.91
N LEU A 570 16.42 -0.50 -24.50
CA LEU A 570 16.43 0.96 -24.34
C LEU A 570 16.29 1.68 -25.69
N PHE A 571 17.02 1.25 -26.72
CA PHE A 571 16.89 1.82 -28.07
C PHE A 571 15.51 1.55 -28.69
N LEU A 572 14.98 0.33 -28.53
CA LEU A 572 13.63 0.01 -29.03
C LEU A 572 12.56 0.83 -28.31
N ARG A 573 12.71 1.05 -27.00
CA ARG A 573 11.77 1.89 -26.22
C ARG A 573 11.77 3.34 -26.68
N THR A 574 12.95 3.93 -26.88
CA THR A 574 13.08 5.33 -27.31
C THR A 574 12.63 5.54 -28.76
N ALA A 575 12.82 4.54 -29.63
CA ALA A 575 12.29 4.55 -30.98
C ALA A 575 10.75 4.45 -31.03
N THR A 576 10.15 3.71 -30.09
CA THR A 576 8.68 3.54 -30.03
C THR A 576 7.96 4.64 -29.23
N ASN A 577 8.69 5.45 -28.46
CA ASN A 577 8.12 6.58 -27.70
C ASN A 577 8.70 7.92 -28.19
N PRO A 578 7.98 8.67 -29.05
CA PRO A 578 8.50 9.92 -29.62
C PRO A 578 8.79 11.01 -28.57
N LYS A 579 8.19 10.94 -27.38
CA LYS A 579 8.50 11.83 -26.23
C LYS A 579 9.86 11.54 -25.58
N GLU A 580 10.38 10.32 -25.73
CA GLU A 580 11.66 9.85 -25.18
C GLU A 580 12.76 9.79 -26.26
N ALA A 581 12.42 10.08 -27.53
CA ALA A 581 13.32 9.94 -28.68
C ALA A 581 14.50 10.92 -28.68
N SER A 582 14.36 12.10 -28.05
CA SER A 582 15.42 13.12 -27.98
C SER A 582 16.54 12.80 -26.98
N VAL A 583 16.41 11.70 -26.22
CA VAL A 583 17.36 11.33 -25.16
C VAL A 583 18.63 10.70 -25.73
N ILE A 584 18.49 9.95 -26.83
CA ILE A 584 19.59 9.24 -27.49
C ILE A 584 20.14 10.10 -28.62
N GLN A 585 21.42 10.45 -28.52
CA GLN A 585 22.12 11.24 -29.53
C GLN A 585 22.92 10.33 -30.48
N GLY A 586 23.35 10.86 -31.64
CA GLY A 586 24.17 10.10 -32.60
C GLY A 586 25.46 9.53 -31.99
N LYS A 587 26.03 10.22 -30.98
CA LYS A 587 27.20 9.74 -30.21
C LYS A 587 26.91 8.47 -29.39
N ASP A 588 25.68 8.33 -28.89
CA ASP A 588 25.25 7.16 -28.10
C ASP A 588 25.08 5.93 -29.00
N LEU A 589 24.61 6.14 -30.24
CA LEU A 589 24.59 5.12 -31.28
C LEU A 589 26.01 4.71 -31.69
N SER A 590 26.92 5.65 -31.91
CA SER A 590 28.32 5.30 -32.23
C SER A 590 28.97 4.52 -31.09
N PHE A 591 28.72 4.90 -29.84
CA PHE A 591 29.22 4.18 -28.67
C PHE A 591 28.69 2.74 -28.64
N CYS A 592 27.39 2.52 -28.84
CA CYS A 592 26.84 1.16 -28.84
C CYS A 592 27.33 0.31 -30.01
N LEU A 593 27.50 0.90 -31.20
CA LEU A 593 28.11 0.20 -32.35
C LEU A 593 29.57 -0.17 -32.06
N SER A 594 30.34 0.72 -31.44
CA SER A 594 31.71 0.43 -31.01
C SER A 594 31.76 -0.65 -29.91
N LEU A 595 30.80 -0.65 -28.97
CA LEU A 595 30.69 -1.68 -27.93
C LEU A 595 30.35 -3.06 -28.54
N MET A 596 29.41 -3.11 -29.49
CA MET A 596 29.08 -4.33 -30.24
C MET A 596 30.26 -4.80 -31.09
N GLN A 597 30.97 -3.88 -31.73
CA GLN A 597 32.17 -4.19 -32.49
C GLN A 597 33.27 -4.77 -31.59
N ASN A 598 33.51 -4.19 -30.42
CA ASN A 598 34.47 -4.70 -29.44
C ASN A 598 34.06 -6.05 -28.85
N ALA A 599 32.76 -6.35 -28.77
CA ALA A 599 32.27 -7.66 -28.35
C ALA A 599 32.55 -8.76 -29.38
N ILE A 600 32.39 -8.43 -30.67
CA ILE A 600 32.57 -9.36 -31.79
C ILE A 600 34.06 -9.47 -32.19
N SER A 601 34.80 -8.37 -32.05
CA SER A 601 36.22 -8.23 -32.42
C SER A 601 36.93 -7.46 -31.32
N PRO A 602 37.34 -8.14 -30.23
CA PRO A 602 38.07 -7.50 -29.15
C PRO A 602 39.35 -6.87 -29.71
N PRO A 603 39.67 -5.61 -29.35
CA PRO A 603 40.87 -4.96 -29.84
C PRO A 603 42.09 -5.79 -29.44
N ILE A 604 42.92 -6.15 -30.44
CA ILE A 604 44.18 -6.87 -30.24
C ILE A 604 45.02 -6.03 -29.26
N GLY A 605 45.24 -6.57 -28.06
CA GLY A 605 45.78 -5.80 -26.94
C GLY A 605 47.07 -5.06 -27.27
N LYS A 606 47.14 -3.77 -26.92
CA LYS A 606 48.42 -3.18 -26.54
C LYS A 606 48.85 -3.87 -25.24
N HIS A 607 49.75 -4.84 -25.36
CA HIS A 607 50.50 -5.33 -24.21
C HIS A 607 51.12 -4.14 -23.48
N SER A 608 50.62 -3.83 -22.29
CA SER A 608 51.39 -3.11 -21.31
C SER A 608 52.48 -4.07 -20.84
N ALA A 609 53.70 -3.88 -21.35
CA ALA A 609 54.87 -4.61 -20.91
C ALA A 609 55.15 -4.26 -19.44
N ALA A 610 54.72 -5.11 -18.52
CA ALA A 610 55.34 -5.22 -17.20
C ALA A 610 56.51 -6.21 -17.33
N PRO A 611 57.70 -5.92 -16.78
CA PRO A 611 58.84 -6.82 -16.89
C PRO A 611 58.62 -8.06 -16.02
N VAL A 612 58.84 -9.23 -16.63
CA VAL A 612 58.77 -10.54 -15.99
C VAL A 612 60.10 -10.81 -15.29
N SER A 613 60.08 -10.98 -13.96
CA SER A 613 61.15 -11.68 -13.24
C SER A 613 60.81 -13.17 -13.18
N SER A 614 61.66 -13.93 -13.86
CA SER A 614 61.79 -15.39 -13.95
C SER A 614 61.53 -16.21 -12.67
N SER A 615 60.76 -17.29 -12.80
CA SER A 615 61.23 -18.65 -12.49
C SER A 615 60.29 -19.72 -13.07
N THR A 616 60.92 -20.85 -13.39
CA THR A 616 60.57 -21.92 -14.31
C THR A 616 59.69 -23.01 -13.69
N ASN A 617 58.75 -23.60 -14.45
CA ASN A 617 58.74 -25.04 -14.76
C ASN A 617 57.55 -25.48 -15.66
N LEU A 618 57.91 -26.41 -16.56
CA LEU A 618 57.20 -27.18 -17.61
C LEU A 618 55.69 -27.44 -17.40
N ALA A 619 54.83 -27.25 -18.43
CA ALA A 619 54.48 -28.19 -19.53
C ALA A 619 53.77 -29.47 -19.00
N THR A 620 52.62 -29.94 -19.48
CA THR A 620 51.96 -29.94 -20.80
C THR A 620 50.49 -30.38 -20.52
N THR A 621 49.45 -30.11 -21.33
CA THR A 621 48.92 -31.05 -22.34
C THR A 621 47.73 -30.43 -23.09
N PHE A 622 47.58 -30.81 -24.38
CA PHE A 622 46.43 -30.70 -25.30
C PHE A 622 46.17 -29.33 -25.97
N ILE A 623 46.75 -29.04 -27.14
CA ILE A 623 46.56 -29.53 -28.53
C ILE A 623 45.64 -28.61 -29.36
N ARG A 624 46.29 -27.99 -30.36
CA ARG A 624 45.76 -27.21 -31.49
C ARG A 624 44.95 -28.06 -32.46
N GLY A 625 43.92 -27.46 -33.04
CA GLY A 625 43.27 -27.92 -34.26
C GLY A 625 44.05 -27.56 -35.54
N GLY A 626 44.08 -28.51 -36.47
CA GLY A 626 43.75 -28.36 -37.89
C GLY A 626 44.55 -27.41 -38.79
N GLN A 627 45.26 -27.99 -39.77
CA GLN A 627 45.03 -27.83 -41.23
C GLN A 627 46.18 -28.46 -42.02
N HIS A 628 45.91 -29.38 -42.96
CA HIS A 628 46.18 -29.18 -44.40
C HIS A 628 45.90 -30.43 -45.29
N SER A 629 45.37 -30.11 -46.48
CA SER A 629 45.49 -30.77 -47.80
C SER A 629 44.93 -32.17 -48.09
N MET A 630 44.05 -32.17 -49.09
CA MET A 630 43.72 -33.30 -49.97
C MET A 630 44.98 -33.91 -50.64
N SER A 631 45.05 -35.24 -50.65
CA SER A 631 45.65 -36.00 -51.75
C SER A 631 45.04 -37.40 -51.83
N ILE A 632 44.88 -37.87 -53.07
CA ILE A 632 44.12 -39.03 -53.54
C ILE A 632 44.96 -40.32 -53.46
N LYS A 633 44.36 -41.45 -53.02
CA LYS A 633 44.55 -42.85 -53.51
C LYS A 633 43.90 -43.85 -52.53
N ARG A 634 42.84 -44.55 -52.94
CA ARG A 634 42.77 -45.91 -53.53
C ARG A 634 42.85 -47.06 -52.53
N GLU A 635 41.80 -47.90 -52.55
CA GLU A 635 41.75 -49.36 -52.31
C GLU A 635 42.13 -49.83 -50.88
N HIS A 636 41.48 -50.79 -50.23
CA HIS A 636 40.69 -51.92 -50.67
C HIS A 636 39.82 -52.41 -49.49
N ARG A 637 38.70 -53.06 -49.80
CA ARG A 637 37.97 -53.94 -48.87
C ARG A 637 38.91 -55.05 -48.40
N ASN A 638 38.77 -55.48 -47.15
CA ASN A 638 38.54 -56.90 -46.87
C ASN A 638 37.91 -57.12 -45.49
N SER A 639 36.96 -58.04 -45.54
CA SER A 639 36.13 -58.63 -44.51
C SER A 639 36.85 -59.78 -43.78
N GLU A 640 36.17 -60.27 -42.74
CA GLU A 640 36.38 -61.55 -42.01
C GLU A 640 37.54 -61.52 -41.00
N SER A 641 37.38 -61.91 -39.74
CA SER A 641 36.47 -62.92 -39.14
C SER A 641 36.12 -62.55 -37.70
#